data_AF-A0A671UCE3-F1
#
_entry.id   AF-A0A671UCE3-F1
#
_cell.length_a   1.000
_cell.length_b   1.000
_cell.length_c   1.000
_cell.angle_alpha   90.00
_cell.angle_beta   90.00
_cell.angle_gamma   90.00
#
_symmetry.space_group_name_H-M   'P 1'
#
loop_
_entity.id
_entity.type
_entity.pdbx_description
1 polymer ?
#
loop_
_entity_poly.entity_id
_entity_poly.type
_entity_poly.pdbx_seq_one_letter_code
_entity_poly.pdbx_strand_id
1 'polypeptide(L)'
;MRTVSADGPYLQIVEQPKQRGFRFRYGCEGPSHGGLPGASSEKNRKTYPTVKISNYQGPARVVVQLVTAVTPHPQLHAHSLVGKQCDKGICIADLQPKDSNISFPNLGILHVTKKNVIDGLQGEVRIPRDLTDHQRSIISSAAALQAKEMDLSVVRLMFTAFLPDSDGGFSRRLEPAVSEPIYDSKAPNASNLKIVRMDRTAGCVSGGEEVYLLCDKVQKDDIQVRFFEEDDTGLTWEALGDFSPTDVHRQFAIVFKTPKYRDQNLQKPTSVFVQLKRKSDNETSEPKPFTYHPQIIDKEEVQRKRQKTLPTFHDFSGHGGGGGGGGGLYRGGGGGPAAGGPGSAGGGGGGGGKISLLDISNGVNTCFTKCIKMSCVTDERSVEQSSRQLEALFQYSVTGDSAYLLAPQRQLMDAQDEDGDTGIHLAVLHSQQEALKSLTQVVSALPGQEVLNMRNHLYQTPLHLAVITQQREAVEALLLAGADPTLTDRHGNTVLHLASTLEGGGGMVQFLLQHKELRALLEHTNTAALCLSCTTVTGLCAIHLAVLASQLSSLRELLEGGANVETPERSCGRTALHLATESDNVSLAGCLLLEGNANVDCCTFNGSTPLHIAAGRGSVKLTAVLMAAGDPSGRNDSQPRGMTCFTVRIWAIGPKNNLESLKEPPDYILSPSKLARR
;
A
#
# COMPACT_ATOMS: atom_id res chain seq x y z
N MET A 1 -24.62 -29.64 35.01
CA MET A 1 -25.85 -30.33 34.57
C MET A 1 -26.80 -30.40 35.75
N ARG A 2 -27.81 -29.50 35.79
CA ARG A 2 -29.00 -29.69 36.62
C ARG A 2 -30.09 -30.21 35.68
N THR A 3 -30.62 -31.37 35.99
CA THR A 3 -31.77 -31.99 35.33
C THR A 3 -32.96 -31.05 35.41
N VAL A 4 -33.39 -30.50 34.27
CA VAL A 4 -34.63 -29.72 34.15
C VAL A 4 -35.78 -30.69 34.35
N SER A 5 -36.56 -30.46 35.40
CA SER A 5 -37.79 -31.21 35.69
C SER A 5 -38.74 -31.13 34.50
N ALA A 6 -39.20 -32.28 34.04
CA ALA A 6 -40.26 -32.42 33.04
C ALA A 6 -41.58 -31.88 33.60
N ASP A 7 -42.04 -30.72 33.10
CA ASP A 7 -43.47 -30.32 32.95
C ASP A 7 -43.66 -28.82 32.64
N GLY A 8 -42.59 -28.02 32.60
CA GLY A 8 -42.68 -26.60 32.21
C GLY A 8 -42.75 -26.36 30.68
N PRO A 9 -43.28 -25.20 30.23
CA PRO A 9 -43.17 -24.76 28.85
C PRO A 9 -41.72 -24.47 28.47
N TYR A 10 -41.28 -24.95 27.30
CA TYR A 10 -39.91 -24.75 26.81
C TYR A 10 -39.89 -24.42 25.31
N LEU A 11 -38.83 -23.73 24.89
CA LEU A 11 -38.62 -23.34 23.50
C LEU A 11 -37.69 -24.34 22.79
N GLN A 12 -38.11 -24.81 21.62
CA GLN A 12 -37.35 -25.76 20.81
C GLN A 12 -37.17 -25.24 19.39
N ILE A 13 -35.96 -25.36 18.84
CA ILE A 13 -35.70 -25.07 17.43
C ILE A 13 -36.11 -26.29 16.60
N VAL A 14 -37.09 -26.12 15.72
CA VAL A 14 -37.58 -27.18 14.81
C VAL A 14 -36.74 -27.22 13.55
N GLU A 15 -36.43 -26.05 13.00
CA GLU A 15 -35.58 -25.91 11.84
C GLU A 15 -34.45 -24.92 12.13
N GLN A 16 -33.22 -25.41 12.04
CA GLN A 16 -32.01 -24.61 12.22
C GLN A 16 -31.79 -23.68 11.01
N PRO A 17 -31.08 -22.56 11.18
CA PRO A 17 -30.64 -21.75 10.05
C PRO A 17 -29.58 -22.49 9.23
N LYS A 18 -29.50 -22.17 7.94
CA LYS A 18 -28.43 -22.66 7.08
C LYS A 18 -27.10 -22.09 7.53
N GLN A 19 -26.17 -22.97 7.93
CA GLN A 19 -24.90 -22.56 8.52
C GLN A 19 -23.97 -21.85 7.53
N ARG A 20 -24.00 -22.24 6.24
CA ARG A 20 -23.06 -21.74 5.22
C ARG A 20 -23.74 -21.35 3.90
N GLY A 21 -23.07 -20.49 3.14
CA GLY A 21 -23.56 -19.98 1.86
C GLY A 21 -24.55 -18.80 1.97
N PHE A 22 -24.84 -18.32 3.18
CA PHE A 22 -25.56 -17.07 3.40
C PHE A 22 -24.57 -15.89 3.42
N ARG A 23 -24.96 -14.74 2.88
CA ARG A 23 -24.09 -13.54 2.81
C ARG A 23 -24.60 -12.47 3.76
N PHE A 24 -23.73 -11.98 4.64
CA PHE A 24 -24.04 -10.79 5.44
C PHE A 24 -23.91 -9.54 4.56
N ARG A 25 -24.77 -8.54 4.81
CA ARG A 25 -24.93 -7.39 3.91
C ARG A 25 -24.60 -6.10 4.63
N TYR A 26 -23.84 -5.22 3.99
CA TYR A 26 -23.64 -3.87 4.51
C TYR A 26 -24.89 -3.00 4.31
N GLY A 27 -25.06 -1.96 5.14
CA GLY A 27 -26.18 -1.02 5.01
C GLY A 27 -26.25 -0.32 3.64
N CYS A 28 -25.10 -0.16 2.98
CA CYS A 28 -25.02 0.41 1.63
C CYS A 28 -25.49 -0.54 0.51
N GLU A 29 -25.66 -1.85 0.76
CA GLU A 29 -26.12 -2.82 -0.24
C GLU A 29 -27.65 -2.84 -0.41
N GLY A 30 -28.39 -2.16 0.47
CA GLY A 30 -29.85 -2.12 0.45
C GLY A 30 -30.55 -3.33 1.11
N PRO A 31 -31.89 -3.25 1.29
CA PRO A 31 -32.64 -4.14 2.19
C PRO A 31 -33.10 -5.48 1.58
N SER A 32 -33.02 -5.68 0.27
CA SER A 32 -33.81 -6.70 -0.46
C SER A 32 -32.97 -7.86 -1.04
N HIS A 33 -32.09 -8.46 -0.22
CA HIS A 33 -31.22 -9.56 -0.65
C HIS A 33 -31.58 -10.95 -0.09
N GLY A 34 -32.89 -11.25 0.01
CA GLY A 34 -33.40 -12.57 0.39
C GLY A 34 -33.22 -12.90 1.88
N GLY A 35 -34.14 -13.69 2.43
CA GLY A 35 -34.09 -14.13 3.83
C GLY A 35 -33.13 -15.29 4.08
N LEU A 36 -32.68 -15.42 5.31
CA LEU A 36 -31.86 -16.50 5.84
C LEU A 36 -32.61 -17.83 5.67
N PRO A 37 -32.10 -18.75 4.84
CA PRO A 37 -32.76 -20.03 4.62
C PRO A 37 -32.59 -20.96 5.83
N GLY A 38 -33.49 -21.93 5.98
CA GLY A 38 -33.35 -23.04 6.90
C GLY A 38 -32.29 -24.04 6.42
N ALA A 39 -31.83 -24.90 7.33
CA ALA A 39 -30.82 -25.92 7.05
C ALA A 39 -31.31 -26.94 6.00
N SER A 40 -32.62 -27.21 5.95
CA SER A 40 -33.24 -28.12 4.99
C SER A 40 -33.72 -27.45 3.69
N SER A 41 -33.34 -26.19 3.48
CA SER A 41 -33.84 -25.35 2.39
C SER A 41 -33.15 -25.68 1.07
N GLU A 42 -33.96 -26.02 0.07
CA GLU A 42 -33.54 -26.38 -1.29
C GLU A 42 -34.04 -25.35 -2.31
N LYS A 43 -33.50 -25.38 -3.55
CA LYS A 43 -33.86 -24.42 -4.61
C LYS A 43 -35.37 -24.40 -4.91
N ASN A 44 -36.01 -25.57 -4.87
CA ASN A 44 -37.42 -25.74 -5.22
C ASN A 44 -38.36 -25.70 -3.99
N ARG A 45 -37.83 -25.93 -2.78
CA ARG A 45 -38.59 -25.94 -1.53
C ARG A 45 -37.85 -25.11 -0.48
N LYS A 46 -38.20 -23.83 -0.41
CA LYS A 46 -37.59 -22.89 0.54
C LYS A 46 -38.19 -23.09 1.92
N THR A 47 -37.36 -23.48 2.86
CA THR A 47 -37.66 -23.55 4.27
C THR A 47 -36.85 -22.51 5.04
N TYR A 48 -37.23 -22.22 6.29
CA TYR A 48 -36.73 -21.08 7.06
C TYR A 48 -36.57 -21.44 8.54
N PRO A 49 -35.73 -20.72 9.31
CA PRO A 49 -35.59 -20.96 10.74
C PRO A 49 -36.95 -20.94 11.44
N THR A 50 -37.24 -22.01 12.17
CA THR A 50 -38.55 -22.24 12.78
C THR A 50 -38.38 -22.73 14.21
N VAL A 51 -39.12 -22.14 15.14
CA VAL A 51 -39.13 -22.55 16.55
C VAL A 51 -40.53 -22.93 16.99
N LYS A 52 -40.61 -23.81 17.98
CA LYS A 52 -41.85 -24.31 18.58
C LYS A 52 -41.80 -24.12 20.09
N ILE A 53 -42.90 -23.66 20.66
CA ILE A 53 -43.08 -23.65 22.11
C ILE A 53 -43.79 -24.95 22.48
N SER A 54 -43.09 -25.82 23.20
CA SER A 54 -43.64 -27.09 23.69
C SER A 54 -44.27 -26.88 25.08
N ASN A 55 -45.28 -27.68 25.40
CA ASN A 55 -46.03 -27.65 26.67
C ASN A 55 -46.72 -26.30 26.97
N TYR A 56 -47.11 -25.55 25.93
CA TYR A 56 -47.90 -24.33 26.03
C TYR A 56 -48.81 -24.17 24.81
N GLN A 57 -50.06 -23.76 25.04
CA GLN A 57 -51.00 -23.36 24.00
C GLN A 57 -51.64 -22.04 24.41
N GLY A 58 -51.35 -20.98 23.65
CA GLY A 58 -51.76 -19.63 23.97
C GLY A 58 -50.93 -18.59 23.21
N PRO A 59 -51.25 -17.30 23.33
CA PRO A 59 -50.46 -16.26 22.71
C PRO A 59 -49.07 -16.18 23.35
N ALA A 60 -48.02 -16.00 22.56
CA ALA A 60 -46.65 -15.84 23.06
C ALA A 60 -45.88 -14.87 22.18
N ARG A 61 -44.88 -14.19 22.72
CA ARG A 61 -43.99 -13.30 21.96
C ARG A 61 -42.61 -13.92 21.86
N VAL A 62 -42.11 -14.12 20.64
CA VAL A 62 -40.77 -14.65 20.39
C VAL A 62 -39.86 -13.54 19.90
N VAL A 63 -38.73 -13.38 20.57
CA VAL A 63 -37.70 -12.39 20.28
C VAL A 63 -36.46 -13.12 19.78
N VAL A 64 -35.93 -12.68 18.63
CA VAL A 64 -34.70 -13.20 18.03
C VAL A 64 -33.61 -12.15 18.08
N GLN A 65 -32.45 -12.52 18.60
CA GLN A 65 -31.27 -11.67 18.73
C GLN A 65 -30.03 -12.37 18.16
N LEU A 66 -29.05 -11.59 17.71
CA LEU A 66 -27.76 -12.12 17.28
C LEU A 66 -26.80 -12.18 18.48
N VAL A 67 -26.16 -13.33 18.63
CA VAL A 67 -25.18 -13.58 19.69
C VAL A 67 -23.87 -14.12 19.14
N THR A 68 -22.80 -13.98 19.92
CA THR A 68 -21.46 -14.49 19.61
C THR A 68 -21.42 -16.02 19.59
N ALA A 69 -20.58 -16.60 18.72
CA ALA A 69 -20.48 -18.05 18.55
C ALA A 69 -19.41 -18.73 19.42
N VAL A 70 -18.33 -18.00 19.76
CA VAL A 70 -17.08 -18.56 20.30
C VAL A 70 -17.04 -18.54 21.84
N THR A 71 -17.85 -17.70 22.49
CA THR A 71 -17.81 -17.52 23.95
C THR A 71 -18.70 -18.53 24.68
N PRO A 72 -18.27 -19.07 25.84
CA PRO A 72 -19.06 -20.02 26.64
C PRO A 72 -20.36 -19.41 27.19
N HIS A 73 -20.43 -18.09 27.26
CA HIS A 73 -21.67 -17.34 27.49
C HIS A 73 -22.02 -16.55 26.22
N PRO A 74 -23.22 -16.71 25.65
CA PRO A 74 -23.62 -15.99 24.44
C PRO A 74 -23.75 -14.50 24.78
N GLN A 75 -22.88 -13.69 24.19
CA GLN A 75 -22.91 -12.23 24.30
C GLN A 75 -23.59 -11.65 23.06
N LEU A 76 -24.09 -10.41 23.15
CA LEU A 76 -24.72 -9.77 22.01
C LEU A 76 -23.71 -9.52 20.89
N HIS A 77 -24.12 -9.77 19.65
CA HIS A 77 -23.32 -9.47 18.48
C HIS A 77 -23.53 -8.00 18.04
N ALA A 78 -22.51 -7.38 17.43
CA ALA A 78 -22.65 -6.04 16.84
C ALA A 78 -23.57 -6.04 15.61
N HIS A 79 -23.58 -7.14 14.85
CA HIS A 79 -24.49 -7.30 13.71
C HIS A 79 -25.96 -7.16 14.14
N SER A 80 -26.77 -6.74 13.18
CA SER A 80 -28.19 -6.45 13.42
C SER A 80 -29.07 -7.31 12.52
N LEU A 81 -30.18 -7.81 13.07
CA LEU A 81 -31.21 -8.46 12.27
C LEU A 81 -32.06 -7.41 11.56
N VAL A 82 -32.27 -7.63 10.26
CA VAL A 82 -33.11 -6.78 9.41
C VAL A 82 -34.18 -7.62 8.75
N GLY A 83 -35.38 -7.08 8.55
CA GLY A 83 -36.50 -7.86 8.03
C GLY A 83 -37.84 -7.19 8.32
N LYS A 84 -38.92 -7.79 7.81
CA LYS A 84 -40.29 -7.23 7.97
C LYS A 84 -40.75 -7.11 9.42
N GLN A 85 -40.25 -8.00 10.29
CA GLN A 85 -40.59 -8.10 11.71
C GLN A 85 -39.42 -7.69 12.61
N CYS A 86 -38.42 -7.01 12.04
CA CYS A 86 -37.23 -6.59 12.76
C CYS A 86 -37.30 -5.10 13.05
N ASP A 87 -37.16 -4.73 14.33
CA ASP A 87 -36.97 -3.35 14.76
C ASP A 87 -35.62 -3.24 15.45
N LYS A 88 -34.81 -2.29 14.99
CA LYS A 88 -33.52 -1.91 15.60
C LYS A 88 -32.58 -3.09 15.94
N GLY A 89 -32.50 -4.06 15.02
CA GLY A 89 -31.57 -5.19 15.11
C GLY A 89 -32.10 -6.42 15.85
N ILE A 90 -33.35 -6.39 16.32
CA ILE A 90 -34.02 -7.50 17.01
C ILE A 90 -35.27 -7.87 16.20
N CYS A 91 -35.53 -9.17 16.02
CA CYS A 91 -36.78 -9.63 15.41
C CYS A 91 -37.80 -9.94 16.51
N ILE A 92 -39.00 -9.39 16.41
CA ILE A 92 -40.10 -9.66 17.35
C ILE A 92 -41.26 -10.22 16.54
N ALA A 93 -41.74 -11.40 16.92
CA ALA A 93 -42.89 -12.01 16.27
C ALA A 93 -43.84 -12.60 17.33
N ASP A 94 -45.12 -12.29 17.15
CA ASP A 94 -46.18 -12.74 18.07
C ASP A 94 -46.82 -14.02 17.51
N LEU A 95 -46.87 -15.05 18.35
CA LEU A 95 -47.49 -16.34 18.10
C LEU A 95 -48.99 -16.24 18.40
N GLN A 96 -49.82 -16.63 17.42
CA GLN A 96 -51.26 -16.69 17.61
C GLN A 96 -51.66 -17.90 18.46
N PRO A 97 -52.78 -17.85 19.21
CA PRO A 97 -53.18 -18.93 20.13
C PRO A 97 -53.39 -20.31 19.50
N LYS A 98 -53.60 -20.37 18.17
CA LYS A 98 -53.85 -21.62 17.43
C LYS A 98 -52.56 -22.29 16.93
N ASP A 99 -51.48 -21.54 16.84
CA ASP A 99 -50.22 -22.01 16.26
C ASP A 99 -49.24 -22.36 17.38
N SER A 100 -48.52 -23.48 17.24
CA SER A 100 -47.45 -23.86 18.17
C SER A 100 -46.06 -23.54 17.64
N ASN A 101 -45.95 -23.23 16.34
CA ASN A 101 -44.70 -22.97 15.64
C ASN A 101 -44.68 -21.57 15.01
N ILE A 102 -43.50 -20.98 14.95
CA ILE A 102 -43.28 -19.68 14.32
C ILE A 102 -42.05 -19.76 13.42
N SER A 103 -42.20 -19.29 12.17
CA SER A 103 -41.15 -19.31 11.15
C SER A 103 -40.72 -17.90 10.78
N PHE A 104 -39.46 -17.74 10.40
CA PHE A 104 -38.86 -16.44 10.15
C PHE A 104 -38.30 -16.31 8.72
N PRO A 105 -39.15 -16.08 7.69
CA PRO A 105 -38.75 -16.17 6.29
C PRO A 105 -37.95 -14.99 5.73
N ASN A 106 -38.02 -13.81 6.36
CA ASN A 106 -37.43 -12.56 5.84
C ASN A 106 -36.33 -12.02 6.75
N LEU A 107 -35.56 -12.90 7.41
CA LEU A 107 -34.44 -12.49 8.24
C LEU A 107 -33.20 -12.22 7.39
N GLY A 108 -32.69 -11.00 7.44
CA GLY A 108 -31.38 -10.61 6.93
C GLY A 108 -30.42 -10.29 8.07
N ILE A 109 -29.12 -10.39 7.79
CA ILE A 109 -28.06 -10.06 8.74
C ILE A 109 -27.29 -8.88 8.19
N LEU A 110 -27.42 -7.74 8.88
CA LEU A 110 -26.72 -6.50 8.58
C LEU A 110 -25.31 -6.56 9.17
N HIS A 111 -24.32 -6.56 8.27
CA HIS A 111 -22.91 -6.51 8.60
C HIS A 111 -22.53 -5.10 9.04
N VAL A 112 -21.88 -5.01 10.20
CA VAL A 112 -21.36 -3.76 10.77
C VAL A 112 -19.89 -3.64 10.42
N THR A 113 -19.41 -2.45 10.08
CA THR A 113 -17.99 -2.23 9.77
C THR A 113 -17.16 -2.32 11.04
N LYS A 114 -15.89 -2.73 10.93
CA LYS A 114 -14.96 -2.81 12.09
C LYS A 114 -14.90 -1.52 12.91
N LYS A 115 -15.00 -0.36 12.25
CA LYS A 115 -15.00 0.96 12.90
C LYS A 115 -16.25 1.21 13.75
N ASN A 116 -17.40 0.65 13.35
CA ASN A 116 -18.69 0.91 13.97
C ASN A 116 -19.13 -0.24 14.90
N VAL A 117 -18.22 -1.15 15.26
CA VAL A 117 -18.53 -2.29 16.14
C VAL A 117 -18.97 -1.80 17.52
N ILE A 118 -18.26 -0.81 18.06
CA ILE A 118 -18.56 -0.20 19.36
C ILE A 118 -19.94 0.48 19.29
N ASP A 119 -20.19 1.28 18.26
CA ASP A 119 -21.48 1.94 18.04
C ASP A 119 -22.63 0.93 17.85
N GLY A 120 -22.37 -0.21 17.19
CA GLY A 120 -23.35 -1.29 17.03
C GLY A 120 -23.70 -2.00 18.34
N LEU A 121 -22.75 -2.07 19.29
CA LEU A 121 -22.98 -2.58 20.63
C LEU A 121 -23.63 -1.53 21.55
N GLN A 122 -23.31 -0.25 21.37
CA GLN A 122 -23.73 0.88 22.22
C GLN A 122 -24.96 1.65 21.70
N GLY A 123 -25.44 1.36 20.49
CA GLY A 123 -26.48 2.15 19.83
C GLY A 123 -27.72 2.38 20.71
N GLU A 124 -28.31 3.58 20.59
CA GLU A 124 -29.35 4.23 21.43
C GLU A 124 -30.60 3.39 21.78
N VAL A 125 -30.71 2.18 21.25
CA VAL A 125 -31.85 1.28 21.44
C VAL A 125 -31.56 0.18 22.47
N ARG A 126 -30.28 -0.14 22.70
CA ARG A 126 -29.88 -1.26 23.57
C ARG A 126 -29.67 -0.83 25.03
N ILE A 127 -29.79 0.46 25.30
CA ILE A 127 -29.53 1.11 26.58
C ILE A 127 -30.84 1.82 26.99
N PRO A 128 -31.53 1.39 28.06
CA PRO A 128 -32.68 2.12 28.61
C PRO A 128 -32.37 3.62 28.78
N ARG A 129 -33.29 4.49 28.38
CA ARG A 129 -33.09 5.96 28.39
C ARG A 129 -32.76 6.49 29.80
N ASP A 130 -33.20 5.79 30.83
CA ASP A 130 -33.04 6.13 32.26
C ASP A 130 -31.85 5.42 32.92
N LEU A 131 -30.67 5.46 32.30
CA LEU A 131 -29.45 4.93 32.91
C LEU A 131 -28.59 6.03 33.51
N THR A 132 -28.08 5.78 34.72
CA THR A 132 -27.11 6.66 35.39
C THR A 132 -25.79 6.69 34.61
N ASP A 133 -25.03 7.79 34.72
CA ASP A 133 -23.75 7.96 34.00
C ASP A 133 -22.74 6.85 34.36
N HIS A 134 -22.79 6.35 35.59
CA HIS A 134 -21.97 5.21 36.03
C HIS A 134 -22.32 3.92 35.26
N GLN A 135 -23.62 3.63 35.08
CA GLN A 135 -24.06 2.47 34.31
C GLN A 135 -23.70 2.58 32.83
N ARG A 136 -23.77 3.78 32.24
CA ARG A 136 -23.29 4.02 30.86
C ARG A 136 -21.80 3.76 30.72
N SER A 137 -21.00 4.19 31.70
CA SER A 137 -19.55 3.96 31.70
C SER A 137 -19.21 2.46 31.78
N ILE A 138 -19.92 1.69 32.62
CA ILE A 138 -19.76 0.23 32.70
C ILE A 138 -20.12 -0.44 31.37
N ILE A 139 -21.25 -0.07 30.76
CA ILE A 139 -21.69 -0.61 29.47
C ILE A 139 -20.68 -0.27 28.37
N SER A 140 -20.16 0.96 28.36
CA SER A 140 -19.16 1.39 27.38
C SER A 140 -17.85 0.60 27.49
N SER A 141 -17.36 0.42 28.72
CA SER A 141 -16.16 -0.38 29.01
C SER A 141 -16.36 -1.86 28.62
N ALA A 142 -17.50 -2.44 28.95
CA ALA A 142 -17.84 -3.82 28.56
C ALA A 142 -17.93 -3.97 27.03
N ALA A 143 -18.54 -3.01 26.33
CA ALA A 143 -18.64 -3.01 24.88
C ALA A 143 -17.27 -2.91 24.19
N ALA A 144 -16.34 -2.11 24.74
CA ALA A 144 -14.98 -1.99 24.21
C ALA A 144 -14.19 -3.30 24.33
N LEU A 145 -14.31 -4.00 25.46
CA LEU A 145 -13.69 -5.32 25.64
C LEU A 145 -14.29 -6.35 24.68
N GLN A 146 -15.62 -6.40 24.56
CA GLN A 146 -16.31 -7.32 23.65
C GLN A 146 -15.97 -7.04 22.18
N ALA A 147 -15.84 -5.77 21.79
CA ALA A 147 -15.46 -5.37 20.44
C ALA A 147 -14.09 -5.92 20.01
N LYS A 148 -13.15 -6.11 20.95
CA LYS A 148 -11.80 -6.63 20.67
C LYS A 148 -11.79 -8.12 20.35
N GLU A 149 -12.67 -8.90 20.96
CA GLU A 149 -12.73 -10.36 20.82
C GLU A 149 -13.79 -10.83 19.81
N MET A 150 -14.63 -9.92 19.31
CA MET A 150 -15.78 -10.29 18.47
C MET A 150 -15.37 -10.65 17.03
N ASP A 151 -15.78 -11.83 16.61
CA ASP A 151 -15.61 -12.33 15.25
C ASP A 151 -16.79 -11.91 14.36
N LEU A 152 -16.53 -11.01 13.41
CA LEU A 152 -17.55 -10.53 12.47
C LEU A 152 -17.90 -11.55 11.37
N SER A 153 -17.17 -12.67 11.26
CA SER A 153 -17.43 -13.69 10.24
C SER A 153 -18.49 -14.71 10.65
N VAL A 154 -18.86 -14.77 11.93
CA VAL A 154 -19.76 -15.81 12.48
C VAL A 154 -20.75 -15.24 13.49
N VAL A 155 -21.99 -15.68 13.42
CA VAL A 155 -23.06 -15.27 14.36
C VAL A 155 -23.94 -16.45 14.73
N ARG A 156 -24.67 -16.38 15.85
CA ARG A 156 -25.73 -17.32 16.21
C ARG A 156 -27.04 -16.58 16.44
N LEU A 157 -28.16 -17.25 16.23
CA LEU A 157 -29.49 -16.73 16.58
C LEU A 157 -29.84 -17.22 17.99
N MET A 158 -30.23 -16.31 18.86
CA MET A 158 -30.81 -16.62 20.16
C MET A 158 -32.30 -16.33 20.11
N PHE A 159 -33.11 -17.35 20.34
CA PHE A 159 -34.55 -17.25 20.44
C PHE A 159 -34.96 -17.20 21.90
N THR A 160 -35.73 -16.19 22.28
CA THR A 160 -36.30 -16.05 23.64
C THR A 160 -37.80 -15.90 23.53
N ALA A 161 -38.56 -16.76 24.21
CA ALA A 161 -40.01 -16.68 24.24
C ALA A 161 -40.51 -16.04 25.54
N PHE A 162 -41.53 -15.21 25.42
CA PHE A 162 -42.22 -14.55 26.53
C PHE A 162 -43.70 -14.94 26.50
N LEU A 163 -44.19 -15.45 27.62
CA LEU A 163 -45.60 -15.78 27.83
C LEU A 163 -46.34 -14.60 28.48
N PRO A 164 -47.64 -14.44 28.22
CA PRO A 164 -48.46 -13.41 28.85
C PRO A 164 -48.57 -13.64 30.36
N ASP A 165 -48.61 -12.53 31.09
CA ASP A 165 -48.94 -12.46 32.51
C ASP A 165 -50.42 -12.16 32.73
N SER A 166 -50.82 -12.05 34.00
CA SER A 166 -52.17 -11.68 34.43
C SER A 166 -52.63 -10.33 33.88
N ASP A 167 -51.70 -9.41 33.59
CA ASP A 167 -51.97 -8.07 33.02
C ASP A 167 -52.02 -8.06 31.48
N GLY A 168 -51.93 -9.22 30.82
CA GLY A 168 -51.88 -9.35 29.36
C GLY A 168 -50.54 -8.93 28.72
N GLY A 169 -49.60 -8.41 29.51
CA GLY A 169 -48.24 -8.12 29.07
C GLY A 169 -47.36 -9.39 29.00
N PHE A 170 -46.42 -9.44 28.06
CA PHE A 170 -45.50 -10.57 27.90
C PHE A 170 -44.29 -10.47 28.84
N SER A 171 -44.44 -10.88 30.10
CA SER A 171 -43.38 -10.77 31.14
C SER A 171 -42.66 -12.10 31.44
N ARG A 172 -43.33 -13.25 31.23
CA ARG A 172 -42.84 -14.56 31.66
C ARG A 172 -41.84 -15.13 30.66
N ARG A 173 -40.54 -15.00 30.93
CA ARG A 173 -39.45 -15.44 30.06
C ARG A 173 -39.18 -16.95 30.17
N LEU A 174 -39.11 -17.64 29.02
CA LEU A 174 -38.62 -19.02 28.92
C LEU A 174 -37.09 -19.08 28.74
N GLU A 175 -36.51 -20.27 28.95
CA GLU A 175 -35.09 -20.49 28.69
C GLU A 175 -34.75 -20.22 27.22
N PRO A 176 -33.72 -19.41 26.92
CA PRO A 176 -33.38 -19.06 25.54
C PRO A 176 -32.77 -20.26 24.80
N ALA A 177 -33.21 -20.48 23.56
CA ALA A 177 -32.65 -21.49 22.67
C ALA A 177 -31.69 -20.83 21.68
N VAL A 178 -30.46 -21.31 21.59
CA VAL A 178 -29.42 -20.78 20.68
C VAL A 178 -29.26 -21.71 19.48
N SER A 179 -29.18 -21.14 18.28
CA SER A 179 -29.01 -21.87 17.03
C SER A 179 -27.57 -22.31 16.79
N GLU A 180 -27.40 -23.14 15.77
CA GLU A 180 -26.09 -23.39 15.17
C GLU A 180 -25.45 -22.10 14.62
N PRO A 181 -24.10 -22.03 14.54
CA PRO A 181 -23.39 -20.88 13.99
C PRO A 181 -23.67 -20.70 12.49
N ILE A 182 -23.87 -19.45 12.11
CA ILE A 182 -24.06 -18.99 10.74
C ILE A 182 -22.79 -18.25 10.35
N TYR A 183 -22.17 -18.70 9.27
CA TYR A 183 -20.95 -18.12 8.75
C TYR A 183 -21.21 -17.25 7.53
N ASP A 184 -20.50 -16.12 7.44
CA ASP A 184 -20.56 -15.25 6.28
C ASP A 184 -19.84 -15.87 5.08
N SER A 185 -20.58 -16.12 4.00
CA SER A 185 -20.03 -16.61 2.73
C SER A 185 -19.01 -15.67 2.08
N LYS A 186 -18.97 -14.39 2.46
CA LYS A 186 -17.93 -13.44 2.00
C LYS A 186 -16.66 -13.49 2.85
N ALA A 187 -16.69 -14.11 4.03
CA ALA A 187 -15.50 -14.27 4.84
C ALA A 187 -14.55 -15.30 4.22
N PRO A 188 -13.22 -15.05 4.13
CA PRO A 188 -12.27 -15.97 3.50
C PRO A 188 -12.18 -17.35 4.16
N ASN A 189 -12.39 -17.40 5.48
CA ASN A 189 -12.37 -18.61 6.31
C ASN A 189 -13.69 -19.39 6.30
N ALA A 190 -14.75 -18.85 5.69
CA ALA A 190 -16.07 -19.50 5.63
C ALA A 190 -16.73 -19.43 4.25
N SER A 191 -15.94 -19.11 3.22
CA SER A 191 -16.35 -19.23 1.83
C SER A 191 -16.73 -20.68 1.54
N ASN A 192 -17.84 -20.88 0.82
CA ASN A 192 -18.23 -22.21 0.38
C ASN A 192 -17.20 -22.73 -0.64
N LEU A 193 -16.67 -23.92 -0.41
CA LEU A 193 -15.70 -24.53 -1.31
C LEU A 193 -16.41 -25.09 -2.54
N LYS A 194 -15.91 -24.76 -3.72
CA LYS A 194 -16.46 -25.26 -4.98
C LYS A 194 -15.39 -25.44 -6.03
N ILE A 195 -15.36 -26.62 -6.64
CA ILE A 195 -14.59 -26.86 -7.86
C ILE A 195 -15.40 -26.35 -9.05
N VAL A 196 -14.94 -25.29 -9.69
CA VAL A 196 -15.60 -24.71 -10.86
C VAL A 196 -15.30 -25.56 -12.09
N ARG A 197 -14.01 -25.80 -12.37
CA ARG A 197 -13.56 -26.55 -13.56
C ARG A 197 -12.23 -27.24 -13.28
N MET A 198 -11.97 -28.33 -14.00
CA MET A 198 -10.67 -29.00 -14.04
C MET A 198 -10.28 -29.17 -15.50
N ASP A 199 -9.00 -29.07 -15.82
CA ASP A 199 -8.47 -29.29 -17.16
C ASP A 199 -8.45 -30.79 -17.53
N ARG A 200 -8.11 -31.65 -16.56
CA ARG A 200 -8.06 -33.10 -16.67
C ARG A 200 -8.98 -33.73 -15.63
N THR A 201 -9.85 -34.63 -16.10
CA THR A 201 -10.73 -35.44 -15.26
C THR A 201 -10.37 -36.92 -15.30
N ALA A 202 -9.20 -37.25 -15.86
CA ALA A 202 -8.65 -38.60 -15.88
C ALA A 202 -7.13 -38.55 -15.87
N GLY A 203 -6.50 -39.61 -15.37
CA GLY A 203 -5.04 -39.72 -15.30
C GLY A 203 -4.53 -41.13 -15.01
N CYS A 204 -3.21 -41.32 -15.09
CA CYS A 204 -2.58 -42.62 -14.89
C CYS A 204 -2.57 -43.05 -13.41
N VAL A 205 -2.76 -44.35 -13.13
CA VAL A 205 -2.66 -44.94 -11.78
C VAL A 205 -1.32 -44.69 -11.08
N SER A 206 -0.25 -44.43 -11.84
CA SER A 206 1.07 -44.09 -11.30
C SER A 206 1.10 -42.73 -10.60
N GLY A 207 0.11 -41.87 -10.82
CA GLY A 207 0.07 -40.48 -10.35
C GLY A 207 1.18 -39.61 -10.93
N GLY A 208 1.31 -38.39 -10.39
CA GLY A 208 2.36 -37.43 -10.73
C GLY A 208 2.05 -36.52 -11.91
N GLU A 209 0.84 -36.59 -12.46
CA GLU A 209 0.40 -35.73 -13.57
C GLU A 209 -0.08 -34.40 -13.03
N GLU A 210 0.31 -33.31 -13.70
CA GLU A 210 -0.09 -31.95 -13.33
C GLU A 210 -1.52 -31.66 -13.82
N VAL A 211 -2.33 -31.14 -12.90
CA VAL A 211 -3.75 -30.81 -13.09
C VAL A 211 -3.98 -29.36 -12.68
N TYR A 212 -4.69 -28.62 -13.53
CA TYR A 212 -5.12 -27.26 -13.28
C TYR A 212 -6.58 -27.26 -12.84
N LEU A 213 -6.80 -26.88 -11.58
CA LEU A 213 -8.12 -26.83 -10.96
C LEU A 213 -8.51 -25.37 -10.71
N LEU A 214 -9.63 -24.96 -11.30
CA LEU A 214 -10.27 -23.67 -11.04
C LEU A 214 -11.33 -23.83 -9.95
N CYS A 215 -11.25 -22.99 -8.93
CA CYS A 215 -12.13 -23.02 -7.76
C CYS A 215 -12.63 -21.63 -7.37
N ASP A 216 -13.64 -21.61 -6.51
CA ASP A 216 -14.00 -20.39 -5.78
C ASP A 216 -12.89 -20.01 -4.78
N LYS A 217 -13.01 -18.85 -4.14
CA LYS A 217 -11.98 -18.25 -3.29
C LYS A 217 -11.52 -19.21 -2.16
N VAL A 218 -10.24 -19.60 -2.19
CA VAL A 218 -9.57 -20.44 -1.19
C VAL A 218 -8.37 -19.74 -0.53
N GLN A 219 -7.98 -20.17 0.67
CA GLN A 219 -6.76 -19.73 1.33
C GLN A 219 -5.62 -20.71 1.04
N LYS A 220 -4.45 -20.20 0.60
CA LYS A 220 -3.33 -21.03 0.15
C LYS A 220 -2.77 -21.98 1.22
N ASP A 221 -2.80 -21.55 2.49
CA ASP A 221 -2.23 -22.31 3.60
C ASP A 221 -3.23 -23.31 4.21
N ASP A 222 -4.53 -23.11 3.95
CA ASP A 222 -5.65 -23.82 4.58
C ASP A 222 -6.48 -24.65 3.58
N ILE A 223 -5.88 -25.10 2.48
CA ILE A 223 -6.56 -25.88 1.44
C ILE A 223 -5.80 -27.15 1.10
N GLN A 224 -6.54 -28.20 0.75
CA GLN A 224 -6.03 -29.47 0.24
C GLN A 224 -7.02 -30.06 -0.79
N VAL A 225 -6.48 -30.79 -1.76
CA VAL A 225 -7.27 -31.51 -2.78
C VAL A 225 -7.32 -32.97 -2.35
N ARG A 226 -8.52 -33.49 -2.03
CA ARG A 226 -8.72 -34.87 -1.56
C ARG A 226 -9.31 -35.71 -2.69
N PHE A 227 -8.64 -36.81 -3.00
CA PHE A 227 -9.14 -37.90 -3.83
C PHE A 227 -9.64 -39.01 -2.91
N PHE A 228 -10.80 -39.58 -3.20
CA PHE A 228 -11.35 -40.66 -2.41
C PHE A 228 -12.28 -41.56 -3.23
N GLU A 229 -12.45 -42.78 -2.74
CA GLU A 229 -13.36 -43.80 -3.27
C GLU A 229 -14.24 -44.29 -2.12
N GLU A 230 -15.54 -44.42 -2.38
CA GLU A 230 -16.54 -44.92 -1.43
C GLU A 230 -17.22 -46.15 -2.04
N ASP A 231 -17.21 -47.27 -1.31
CA ASP A 231 -17.98 -48.48 -1.62
C ASP A 231 -19.17 -48.60 -0.66
N ASP A 232 -20.03 -49.61 -0.85
CA ASP A 232 -21.24 -49.86 -0.05
C ASP A 232 -20.99 -50.02 1.47
N THR A 233 -19.74 -50.23 1.89
CA THR A 233 -19.33 -50.34 3.31
C THR A 233 -18.68 -49.07 3.88
N GLY A 234 -18.55 -48.00 3.08
CA GLY A 234 -17.94 -46.72 3.48
C GLY A 234 -16.71 -46.33 2.64
N LEU A 235 -15.88 -45.45 3.19
CA LEU A 235 -14.71 -44.88 2.51
C LEU A 235 -13.58 -45.91 2.39
N THR A 236 -13.22 -46.31 1.17
CA THR A 236 -12.28 -47.41 0.91
C THR A 236 -10.87 -46.98 0.51
N TRP A 237 -10.73 -45.75 0.01
CA TRP A 237 -9.42 -45.15 -0.26
C TRP A 237 -9.47 -43.63 -0.14
N GLU A 238 -8.38 -43.04 0.36
CA GLU A 238 -8.16 -41.60 0.28
C GLU A 238 -6.70 -41.27 -0.01
N ALA A 239 -6.48 -40.21 -0.80
CA ALA A 239 -5.17 -39.63 -1.04
C ALA A 239 -5.28 -38.13 -1.28
N LEU A 240 -4.18 -37.41 -1.05
CA LEU A 240 -4.11 -35.97 -1.24
C LEU A 240 -3.33 -35.64 -2.51
N GLY A 241 -3.82 -34.66 -3.27
CA GLY A 241 -3.05 -34.06 -4.36
C GLY A 241 -1.82 -33.33 -3.81
N ASP A 242 -0.70 -33.46 -4.51
CA ASP A 242 0.59 -32.89 -4.11
C ASP A 242 0.77 -31.48 -4.69
N PHE A 243 0.89 -30.47 -3.83
CA PHE A 243 1.15 -29.09 -4.20
C PHE A 243 1.64 -28.26 -3.01
N SER A 244 2.35 -27.17 -3.29
CA SER A 244 2.81 -26.17 -2.33
C SER A 244 1.83 -24.98 -2.25
N PRO A 245 1.79 -24.21 -1.15
CA PRO A 245 1.03 -22.96 -1.09
C PRO A 245 1.39 -21.94 -2.21
N THR A 246 2.56 -22.06 -2.83
CA THR A 246 2.97 -21.26 -4.00
C THR A 246 2.19 -21.59 -5.27
N ASP A 247 1.67 -22.81 -5.37
CA ASP A 247 0.96 -23.32 -6.55
C ASP A 247 -0.53 -22.91 -6.54
N VAL A 248 -0.97 -22.26 -5.45
CA VAL A 248 -2.29 -21.63 -5.34
C VAL A 248 -2.25 -20.24 -5.97
N HIS A 249 -2.68 -20.16 -7.23
CA HIS A 249 -2.66 -18.92 -7.99
C HIS A 249 -3.83 -18.01 -7.61
N ARG A 250 -3.49 -16.87 -6.98
CA ARG A 250 -4.42 -15.77 -6.65
C ARG A 250 -5.72 -16.21 -5.97
N GLN A 251 -5.69 -17.28 -5.15
CA GLN A 251 -6.84 -17.83 -4.41
C GLN A 251 -7.97 -18.46 -5.26
N PHE A 252 -7.82 -18.55 -6.60
CA PHE A 252 -8.89 -19.03 -7.49
C PHE A 252 -8.48 -20.22 -8.38
N ALA A 253 -7.21 -20.57 -8.38
CA ALA A 253 -6.72 -21.75 -9.09
C ALA A 253 -5.67 -22.47 -8.26
N ILE A 254 -5.61 -23.78 -8.42
CA ILE A 254 -4.63 -24.66 -7.78
C ILE A 254 -4.02 -25.51 -8.89
N VAL A 255 -2.70 -25.47 -9.00
CA VAL A 255 -1.94 -26.42 -9.79
C VAL A 255 -1.43 -27.50 -8.84
N PHE A 256 -1.76 -28.76 -9.09
CA PHE A 256 -1.34 -29.87 -8.23
C PHE A 256 -1.01 -31.11 -9.04
N LYS A 257 -0.29 -32.05 -8.43
CA LYS A 257 0.01 -33.36 -9.01
C LYS A 257 -0.90 -34.45 -8.46
N THR A 258 -1.41 -35.30 -9.35
CA THR A 258 -2.31 -36.40 -8.97
C THR A 258 -1.60 -37.39 -8.04
N PRO A 259 -2.28 -37.87 -6.98
CA PRO A 259 -1.73 -38.92 -6.13
C PRO A 259 -1.65 -40.26 -6.87
N LYS A 260 -0.84 -41.19 -6.34
CA LYS A 260 -0.82 -42.57 -6.85
C LYS A 260 -2.08 -43.29 -6.42
N TYR A 261 -2.71 -44.04 -7.33
CA TYR A 261 -3.85 -44.88 -6.97
C TYR A 261 -3.38 -46.07 -6.13
N ARG A 262 -4.27 -46.61 -5.28
CA ARG A 262 -3.98 -47.73 -4.37
C ARG A 262 -3.38 -48.93 -5.11
N ASP A 263 -4.00 -49.30 -6.22
CA ASP A 263 -3.60 -50.45 -7.03
C ASP A 263 -2.96 -50.00 -8.35
N GLN A 264 -1.63 -50.13 -8.44
CA GLN A 264 -0.89 -49.75 -9.65
C GLN A 264 -1.06 -50.74 -10.81
N ASN A 265 -1.51 -51.96 -10.53
CA ASN A 265 -1.74 -53.01 -11.52
C ASN A 265 -3.22 -53.06 -11.95
N LEU A 266 -3.83 -51.89 -12.11
CA LEU A 266 -5.22 -51.79 -12.54
C LEU A 266 -5.37 -52.37 -13.96
N GLN A 267 -6.46 -53.09 -14.21
CA GLN A 267 -6.76 -53.69 -15.53
C GLN A 267 -7.88 -52.95 -16.27
N LYS A 268 -8.76 -52.26 -15.53
CA LYS A 268 -9.89 -51.49 -16.06
C LYS A 268 -9.88 -50.09 -15.45
N PRO A 269 -10.31 -49.04 -16.17
CA PRO A 269 -10.41 -47.71 -15.59
C PRO A 269 -11.35 -47.70 -14.37
N THR A 270 -10.92 -47.04 -13.29
CA THR A 270 -11.71 -46.90 -12.05
C THR A 270 -12.02 -45.43 -11.82
N SER A 271 -13.29 -45.13 -11.48
CA SER A 271 -13.72 -43.77 -11.19
C SER A 271 -13.65 -43.51 -9.69
N VAL A 272 -12.88 -42.49 -9.31
CA VAL A 272 -12.81 -41.95 -7.95
C VAL A 272 -13.47 -40.57 -7.91
N PHE A 273 -13.57 -39.99 -6.73
CA PHE A 273 -14.03 -38.62 -6.53
C PHE A 273 -12.89 -37.70 -6.11
N VAL A 274 -12.93 -36.46 -6.56
CA VAL A 274 -12.05 -35.38 -6.15
C VAL A 274 -12.88 -34.26 -5.53
N GLN A 275 -12.44 -33.75 -4.38
CA GLN A 275 -13.07 -32.63 -3.71
C GLN A 275 -12.02 -31.72 -3.09
N LEU A 276 -12.36 -30.44 -2.93
CA LEU A 276 -11.59 -29.53 -2.10
C LEU A 276 -11.94 -29.78 -0.64
N LYS A 277 -10.93 -29.74 0.23
CA LYS A 277 -11.12 -29.85 1.67
C LYS A 277 -10.30 -28.76 2.37
N ARG A 278 -10.91 -28.03 3.30
CA ARG A 278 -10.20 -27.04 4.14
C ARG A 278 -9.48 -27.79 5.28
N LYS A 279 -8.29 -27.33 5.70
CA LYS A 279 -7.52 -28.02 6.75
C LYS A 279 -8.03 -27.67 8.17
N SER A 280 -8.53 -26.45 8.36
CA SER A 280 -8.94 -25.91 9.65
C SER A 280 -10.25 -26.49 10.18
N ASP A 281 -11.31 -26.52 9.36
CA ASP A 281 -12.65 -26.96 9.76
C ASP A 281 -13.11 -28.27 9.09
N ASN A 282 -12.23 -28.90 8.29
CA ASN A 282 -12.53 -30.09 7.50
C ASN A 282 -13.73 -29.94 6.55
N GLU A 283 -14.14 -28.72 6.22
CA GLU A 283 -15.22 -28.48 5.25
C GLU A 283 -14.81 -28.99 3.86
N THR A 284 -15.77 -29.49 3.10
CA THR A 284 -15.54 -30.11 1.78
C THR A 284 -16.44 -29.50 0.71
N SER A 285 -15.94 -29.44 -0.53
CA SER A 285 -16.76 -29.07 -1.69
C SER A 285 -17.61 -30.25 -2.17
N GLU A 286 -18.58 -29.97 -3.04
CA GLU A 286 -19.22 -31.02 -3.84
C GLU A 286 -18.16 -31.84 -4.60
N PRO A 287 -18.22 -33.18 -4.55
CA PRO A 287 -17.25 -34.04 -5.22
C PRO A 287 -17.43 -34.02 -6.74
N LYS A 288 -16.33 -34.08 -7.47
CA LYS A 288 -16.30 -34.29 -8.92
C LYS A 288 -15.70 -35.65 -9.26
N PRO A 289 -16.20 -36.35 -10.29
CA PRO A 289 -15.61 -37.62 -10.70
C PRO A 289 -14.25 -37.40 -11.37
N PHE A 290 -13.32 -38.31 -11.11
CA PHE A 290 -11.99 -38.40 -11.73
C PHE A 290 -11.69 -39.87 -12.05
N THR A 291 -11.22 -40.18 -13.27
CA THR A 291 -11.01 -41.57 -13.69
C THR A 291 -9.52 -41.93 -13.76
N TYR A 292 -9.10 -42.92 -12.98
CA TYR A 292 -7.77 -43.50 -13.12
C TYR A 292 -7.75 -44.56 -14.22
N HIS A 293 -6.78 -44.47 -15.14
CA HIS A 293 -6.56 -45.45 -16.19
C HIS A 293 -5.28 -46.27 -15.92
N PRO A 294 -5.26 -47.54 -16.35
CA PRO A 294 -4.10 -48.41 -16.14
C PRO A 294 -2.85 -47.87 -16.82
N GLN A 295 -1.69 -48.15 -16.23
CA GLN A 295 -0.41 -47.77 -16.80
C GLN A 295 -0.13 -48.65 -18.01
N ILE A 296 -0.15 -48.08 -19.21
CA ILE A 296 0.31 -48.76 -20.42
C ILE A 296 1.84 -48.81 -20.34
N ILE A 297 2.38 -49.86 -19.69
CA ILE A 297 3.83 -50.10 -19.66
C ILE A 297 4.20 -50.64 -21.04
N ASP A 298 4.58 -49.75 -21.93
CA ASP A 298 4.96 -50.08 -23.29
C ASP A 298 6.37 -50.69 -23.36
N LYS A 299 6.55 -51.84 -22.69
CA LYS A 299 7.76 -52.66 -22.82
C LYS A 299 7.87 -53.28 -24.22
N GLU A 300 6.75 -53.41 -24.93
CA GLU A 300 6.66 -54.09 -26.22
C GLU A 300 7.06 -53.17 -27.40
N GLU A 301 6.69 -51.88 -27.43
CA GLU A 301 7.14 -50.93 -28.46
C GLU A 301 8.64 -50.60 -28.33
N VAL A 302 9.15 -50.58 -27.09
CA VAL A 302 10.59 -50.39 -26.81
C VAL A 302 11.39 -51.63 -27.24
N GLN A 303 10.88 -52.85 -27.01
CA GLN A 303 11.49 -54.07 -27.52
C GLN A 303 11.38 -54.18 -29.05
N ARG A 304 10.26 -53.77 -29.64
CA ARG A 304 10.06 -53.70 -31.10
C ARG A 304 11.01 -52.70 -31.78
N LYS A 305 11.33 -51.57 -31.12
CA LYS A 305 12.36 -50.63 -31.57
C LYS A 305 13.80 -51.16 -31.37
N ARG A 306 14.05 -51.98 -30.33
CA ARG A 306 15.34 -52.67 -30.13
C ARG A 306 15.55 -53.89 -31.05
N GLN A 307 14.48 -54.50 -31.56
CA GLN A 307 14.51 -55.67 -32.45
C GLN A 307 14.48 -55.34 -33.95
N LYS A 308 14.54 -54.07 -34.36
CA LYS A 308 14.84 -53.73 -35.76
C LYS A 308 16.28 -54.14 -36.08
N THR A 309 16.45 -55.38 -36.53
CA THR A 309 17.63 -55.84 -37.26
C THR A 309 17.83 -54.92 -38.46
N LEU A 310 19.05 -54.38 -38.60
CA LEU A 310 19.45 -53.66 -39.81
C LEU A 310 19.23 -54.58 -41.03
N PRO A 311 18.72 -54.06 -42.16
CA PRO A 311 18.58 -54.86 -43.37
C PRO A 311 19.96 -55.29 -43.85
N THR A 312 20.09 -56.60 -44.06
CA THR A 312 21.25 -57.29 -44.62
C THR A 312 21.65 -56.64 -45.94
N PHE A 313 22.76 -55.92 -45.97
CA PHE A 313 23.43 -55.58 -47.22
C PHE A 313 24.22 -56.80 -47.69
N HIS A 314 23.86 -57.30 -48.86
CA HIS A 314 24.58 -58.36 -49.55
C HIS A 314 26.04 -57.96 -49.79
N ASP A 315 26.92 -58.93 -49.56
CA ASP A 315 28.36 -58.90 -49.82
C ASP A 315 28.71 -58.33 -51.20
N PHE A 316 29.55 -57.29 -51.20
CA PHE A 316 30.45 -56.98 -52.30
C PHE A 316 31.85 -56.71 -51.72
N SER A 317 32.68 -57.76 -51.77
CA SER A 317 34.13 -57.76 -52.01
C SER A 317 34.97 -56.56 -51.53
N GLY A 318 35.91 -56.82 -50.60
CA GLY A 318 37.11 -55.98 -50.48
C GLY A 318 37.87 -56.06 -49.17
N HIS A 319 38.87 -56.96 -49.10
CA HIS A 319 40.19 -56.79 -48.45
C HIS A 319 40.32 -56.01 -47.12
N GLY A 320 40.80 -56.72 -46.09
CA GLY A 320 41.93 -56.25 -45.29
C GLY A 320 41.68 -55.90 -43.81
N GLY A 321 42.11 -56.81 -42.93
CA GLY A 321 42.98 -56.47 -41.79
C GLY A 321 42.38 -55.92 -40.47
N GLY A 322 42.44 -56.77 -39.44
CA GLY A 322 43.23 -56.46 -38.23
C GLY A 322 42.55 -55.84 -36.98
N GLY A 323 42.49 -56.63 -35.90
CA GLY A 323 42.59 -56.22 -34.47
C GLY A 323 41.37 -55.52 -33.84
N GLY A 324 40.95 -55.73 -32.59
CA GLY A 324 41.46 -56.44 -31.41
C GLY A 324 40.94 -55.73 -30.13
N GLY A 325 40.45 -56.50 -29.13
CA GLY A 325 40.26 -56.12 -27.71
C GLY A 325 39.13 -55.13 -27.38
N GLY A 326 38.14 -55.39 -26.50
CA GLY A 326 38.22 -55.76 -25.07
C GLY A 326 38.63 -54.52 -24.23
N GLY A 327 37.97 -54.02 -23.18
CA GLY A 327 36.98 -54.49 -22.21
C GLY A 327 37.34 -53.89 -20.81
N GLY A 328 36.36 -53.58 -19.95
CA GLY A 328 36.54 -53.36 -18.48
C GLY A 328 36.64 -51.90 -18.00
N LEU A 329 35.68 -51.33 -17.26
CA LEU A 329 35.38 -51.44 -15.79
C LEU A 329 36.50 -50.97 -14.85
N TYR A 330 36.25 -49.90 -14.09
CA TYR A 330 36.71 -49.73 -12.70
C TYR A 330 35.70 -48.95 -11.84
N ARG A 331 35.84 -49.15 -10.53
CA ARG A 331 34.84 -49.12 -9.46
C ARG A 331 35.43 -48.31 -8.29
N GLY A 332 34.58 -47.57 -7.57
CA GLY A 332 34.63 -47.50 -6.09
C GLY A 332 35.24 -46.26 -5.42
N GLY A 333 34.67 -45.93 -4.25
CA GLY A 333 35.35 -45.23 -3.15
C GLY A 333 34.52 -44.16 -2.43
N GLY A 334 34.01 -44.44 -1.23
CA GLY A 334 33.33 -43.47 -0.35
C GLY A 334 34.18 -43.02 0.84
N GLY A 335 33.66 -42.06 1.62
CA GLY A 335 34.18 -41.70 2.96
C GLY A 335 33.73 -40.30 3.45
N GLY A 336 33.04 -40.26 4.60
CA GLY A 336 33.05 -39.14 5.58
C GLY A 336 33.50 -39.71 6.94
N PRO A 337 33.37 -39.03 8.11
CA PRO A 337 32.92 -37.66 8.43
C PRO A 337 33.88 -36.90 9.43
N ALA A 338 33.58 -35.65 9.83
CA ALA A 338 34.03 -35.06 11.12
C ALA A 338 33.35 -33.71 11.45
N ALA A 339 33.13 -33.48 12.75
CA ALA A 339 32.51 -32.32 13.39
C ALA A 339 33.54 -31.36 14.04
N GLY A 340 33.14 -30.12 14.35
CA GLY A 340 33.89 -29.23 15.25
C GLY A 340 33.38 -27.77 15.30
N GLY A 341 32.76 -27.37 16.42
CA GLY A 341 32.93 -26.03 17.04
C GLY A 341 33.95 -26.13 18.20
N PRO A 342 34.29 -25.08 19.00
CA PRO A 342 33.49 -23.90 19.39
C PRO A 342 34.30 -22.56 19.48
N GLY A 343 33.68 -21.46 19.96
CA GLY A 343 34.41 -20.25 20.37
C GLY A 343 33.54 -19.12 20.93
N SER A 344 33.76 -18.76 22.20
CA SER A 344 33.10 -17.72 23.00
C SER A 344 34.16 -16.69 23.43
N ALA A 345 33.83 -15.40 23.48
CA ALA A 345 34.64 -14.36 24.12
C ALA A 345 33.73 -13.21 24.61
N GLY A 346 33.97 -12.75 25.84
CA GLY A 346 33.31 -11.59 26.45
C GLY A 346 34.30 -10.54 26.94
N GLY A 347 33.79 -9.40 27.42
CA GLY A 347 34.51 -8.51 28.37
C GLY A 347 34.20 -7.00 28.30
N GLY A 348 33.60 -6.47 29.38
CA GLY A 348 33.78 -5.12 30.00
C GLY A 348 33.12 -3.89 29.33
N GLY A 349 32.59 -2.85 30.01
CA GLY A 349 32.51 -2.45 31.41
C GLY A 349 32.61 -0.90 31.57
N GLY A 350 31.70 -0.27 32.34
CA GLY A 350 31.77 1.12 32.88
C GLY A 350 30.81 2.14 32.21
N GLY A 351 30.12 3.08 32.86
CA GLY A 351 29.96 3.48 34.27
C GLY A 351 29.37 4.91 34.34
N GLY A 352 28.45 5.17 35.29
CA GLY A 352 28.26 6.49 35.93
C GLY A 352 27.22 7.48 35.37
N GLY A 353 26.23 7.86 36.19
CA GLY A 353 25.42 9.07 35.99
C GLY A 353 24.10 9.12 36.77
N LYS A 354 24.14 9.42 38.08
CA LYS A 354 22.96 9.77 38.91
C LYS A 354 22.55 11.23 38.67
N ILE A 355 21.26 11.50 38.46
CA ILE A 355 20.60 12.73 38.93
C ILE A 355 19.20 12.37 39.43
N SER A 356 18.92 12.78 40.67
CA SER A 356 17.66 12.66 41.42
C SER A 356 16.81 13.93 41.31
N LEU A 357 15.58 13.85 41.85
CA LEU A 357 14.59 14.92 42.16
C LEU A 357 13.65 15.30 40.98
N LEU A 358 12.31 15.31 41.08
CA LEU A 358 11.36 15.40 42.20
C LEU A 358 10.00 14.75 41.87
N ASP A 359 9.35 14.27 42.94
CA ASP A 359 7.95 13.92 43.06
C ASP A 359 6.97 15.02 42.58
N ILE A 360 5.98 14.63 41.79
CA ILE A 360 4.61 15.16 41.92
C ILE A 360 3.67 13.96 42.00
N SER A 361 3.27 13.65 43.22
CA SER A 361 2.20 12.75 43.57
C SER A 361 0.84 13.44 43.33
N ASN A 362 -0.08 12.76 42.65
CA ASN A 362 -1.24 12.14 43.31
C ASN A 362 -2.34 11.69 42.35
N GLY A 363 -2.70 10.41 42.53
CA GLY A 363 -4.09 9.95 42.50
C GLY A 363 -4.64 9.53 41.14
N VAL A 364 -4.45 8.25 40.76
CA VAL A 364 -5.46 7.18 40.83
C VAL A 364 -4.72 5.87 40.53
N ASN A 365 -4.34 5.09 41.55
CA ASN A 365 -3.66 3.81 41.34
C ASN A 365 -4.09 2.77 42.37
N THR A 366 -5.20 2.09 42.10
CA THR A 366 -5.56 0.81 42.73
C THR A 366 -6.39 -0.06 41.77
N CYS A 367 -5.76 -0.60 40.72
CA CYS A 367 -6.20 -1.88 40.15
C CYS A 367 -5.22 -2.59 39.18
N PHE A 368 -4.04 -2.04 38.88
CA PHE A 368 -3.18 -2.60 37.82
C PHE A 368 -2.05 -3.54 38.28
N THR A 369 -2.08 -4.01 39.54
CA THR A 369 -0.98 -4.82 40.10
C THR A 369 -1.40 -6.23 40.49
N LYS A 370 -2.02 -7.01 39.57
CA LYS A 370 -2.23 -8.44 39.85
C LYS A 370 -2.22 -9.44 38.69
N CYS A 371 -1.64 -9.14 37.53
CA CYS A 371 -1.51 -10.16 36.48
C CYS A 371 -0.22 -10.06 35.63
N ILE A 372 0.94 -9.86 36.27
CA ILE A 372 2.22 -10.20 35.64
C ILE A 372 3.06 -10.99 36.65
N LYS A 373 2.78 -12.29 36.74
CA LYS A 373 3.72 -13.29 37.25
C LYS A 373 3.58 -14.55 36.40
N MET A 374 4.25 -14.53 35.25
CA MET A 374 4.83 -15.74 34.68
C MET A 374 6.05 -15.36 33.84
N SER A 375 7.22 -15.69 34.40
CA SER A 375 8.53 -15.85 33.79
C SER A 375 8.75 -15.32 32.37
N CYS A 376 9.53 -14.26 32.22
CA CYS A 376 10.94 -14.32 31.83
C CYS A 376 11.43 -12.87 31.62
N VAL A 377 12.74 -12.68 31.74
CA VAL A 377 13.41 -11.37 31.64
C VAL A 377 13.05 -10.70 30.31
N THR A 378 12.09 -9.78 30.33
CA THR A 378 11.80 -8.90 29.19
C THR A 378 11.93 -7.46 29.68
N ASP A 379 13.14 -6.95 29.50
CA ASP A 379 13.51 -5.55 29.27
C ASP A 379 12.46 -4.53 29.79
N GLU A 380 12.70 -3.88 30.94
CA GLU A 380 11.81 -2.84 31.52
C GLU A 380 11.39 -1.78 30.47
N ARG A 381 12.24 -1.55 29.46
CA ARG A 381 11.98 -0.70 28.30
C ARG A 381 10.77 -1.14 27.45
N SER A 382 10.55 -2.44 27.30
CA SER A 382 9.45 -3.00 26.50
C SER A 382 8.08 -2.77 27.15
N VAL A 383 8.02 -2.85 28.49
CA VAL A 383 6.81 -2.56 29.27
C VAL A 383 6.52 -1.06 29.25
N GLU A 384 7.55 -0.23 29.37
CA GLU A 384 7.41 1.23 29.32
C GLU A 384 6.98 1.72 27.92
N GLN A 385 7.54 1.16 26.84
CA GLN A 385 7.11 1.44 25.46
C GLN A 385 5.66 1.01 25.22
N SER A 386 5.25 -0.16 25.71
CA SER A 386 3.87 -0.65 25.61
C SER A 386 2.91 0.26 26.37
N SER A 387 3.31 0.75 27.55
CA SER A 387 2.52 1.70 28.34
C SER A 387 2.36 3.05 27.63
N ARG A 388 3.42 3.57 27.00
CA ARG A 388 3.36 4.82 26.23
C ARG A 388 2.47 4.69 24.99
N GLN A 389 2.50 3.54 24.32
CA GLN A 389 1.62 3.25 23.18
C GLN A 389 0.15 3.13 23.61
N LEU A 390 -0.12 2.48 24.75
CA LEU A 390 -1.47 2.37 25.31
C LEU A 390 -2.03 3.75 25.71
N GLU A 391 -1.22 4.61 26.32
CA GLU A 391 -1.62 5.98 26.67
C GLU A 391 -1.92 6.81 25.42
N ALA A 392 -1.08 6.72 24.39
CA ALA A 392 -1.33 7.38 23.11
C ALA A 392 -2.61 6.90 22.40
N LEU A 393 -2.89 5.60 22.45
CA LEU A 393 -4.13 5.02 21.93
C LEU A 393 -5.35 5.53 22.72
N PHE A 394 -5.22 5.68 24.04
CA PHE A 394 -6.26 6.27 24.88
C PHE A 394 -6.50 7.74 24.53
N GLN A 395 -5.45 8.56 24.45
CA GLN A 395 -5.56 9.98 24.09
C GLN A 395 -6.15 10.18 22.67
N TYR A 396 -5.77 9.34 21.70
CA TYR A 396 -6.39 9.32 20.37
C TYR A 396 -7.88 8.98 20.43
N SER A 397 -8.27 7.99 21.24
CA SER A 397 -9.69 7.60 21.37
C SER A 397 -10.57 8.71 21.95
N VAL A 398 -9.98 9.63 22.72
CA VAL A 398 -10.67 10.76 23.35
C VAL A 398 -10.65 12.01 22.46
N THR A 399 -9.53 12.30 21.79
CA THR A 399 -9.32 13.54 21.04
C THR A 399 -9.60 13.42 19.54
N GLY A 400 -9.55 12.20 18.99
CA GLY A 400 -9.62 11.94 17.55
C GLY A 400 -8.37 12.41 16.77
N ASP A 401 -7.37 12.97 17.44
CA ASP A 401 -6.19 13.54 16.80
C ASP A 401 -5.11 12.48 16.58
N SER A 402 -4.86 12.15 15.32
CA SER A 402 -3.83 11.19 14.88
C SER A 402 -2.43 11.50 15.40
N ALA A 403 -2.17 12.74 15.83
CA ALA A 403 -0.88 13.15 16.35
C ALA A 403 -0.47 12.38 17.62
N TYR A 404 -1.44 12.02 18.46
CA TYR A 404 -1.16 11.25 19.68
C TYR A 404 -0.68 9.82 19.37
N LEU A 405 -1.13 9.19 18.29
CA LEU A 405 -0.66 7.86 17.86
C LEU A 405 0.75 7.90 17.29
N LEU A 406 1.08 8.99 16.60
CA LEU A 406 2.35 9.16 15.90
C LEU A 406 3.46 9.63 16.87
N ALA A 407 3.12 10.34 17.95
CA ALA A 407 4.08 10.84 18.93
C ALA A 407 4.96 9.74 19.59
N PRO A 408 4.43 8.58 20.04
CA PRO A 408 5.25 7.46 20.52
C PRO A 408 6.08 6.78 19.43
N GLN A 409 5.64 6.87 18.17
CA GLN A 409 6.28 6.25 17.01
C GLN A 409 7.33 7.15 16.38
N ARG A 410 7.70 8.27 17.02
CA ARG A 410 8.70 9.22 16.54
C ARG A 410 9.99 8.55 16.05
N GLN A 411 10.48 7.52 16.76
CA GLN A 411 11.70 6.80 16.39
C GLN A 411 11.61 6.09 15.03
N LEU A 412 10.40 5.77 14.57
CA LEU A 412 10.15 5.19 13.25
C LEU A 412 10.04 6.24 12.14
N MET A 413 9.86 7.52 12.49
CA MET A 413 9.80 8.59 11.48
C MET A 413 11.17 8.87 10.85
N ASP A 414 12.25 8.55 11.57
CA ASP A 414 13.63 8.65 11.13
C ASP A 414 14.08 7.43 10.31
N ALA A 415 13.25 6.40 10.23
CA ALA A 415 13.56 5.20 9.45
C ALA A 415 13.54 5.53 7.96
N GLN A 416 14.63 5.18 7.28
CA GLN A 416 14.80 5.32 5.84
C GLN A 416 14.62 3.94 5.18
N ASP A 417 14.04 3.94 3.97
CA ASP A 417 13.99 2.75 3.13
C ASP A 417 15.32 2.52 2.36
N GLU A 418 15.32 1.56 1.43
CA GLU A 418 16.48 1.20 0.60
C GLU A 418 16.96 2.34 -0.32
N ASP A 419 16.12 3.34 -0.59
CA ASP A 419 16.43 4.53 -1.40
C ASP A 419 16.81 5.74 -0.52
N GLY A 420 16.78 5.57 0.81
CA GLY A 420 17.03 6.64 1.77
C GLY A 420 15.81 7.51 2.06
N ASP A 421 14.63 7.15 1.57
CA ASP A 421 13.40 7.91 1.72
C ASP A 421 12.78 7.66 3.11
N THR A 422 12.48 8.74 3.83
CA THR A 422 11.74 8.68 5.09
C THR A 422 10.23 8.55 4.85
N GLY A 423 9.45 8.27 5.89
CA GLY A 423 7.98 8.23 5.79
C GLY A 423 7.36 9.53 5.22
N ILE A 424 8.04 10.67 5.37
CA ILE A 424 7.63 11.96 4.80
C ILE A 424 7.92 12.01 3.28
N HIS A 425 9.06 11.50 2.84
CA HIS A 425 9.38 11.39 1.40
C HIS A 425 8.34 10.52 0.69
N LEU A 426 7.99 9.37 1.27
CA LEU A 426 6.99 8.45 0.72
C LEU A 426 5.58 9.08 0.70
N ALA A 427 5.21 9.86 1.72
CA ALA A 427 3.93 10.57 1.75
C ALA A 427 3.80 11.57 0.59
N VAL A 428 4.88 12.30 0.28
CA VAL A 428 4.94 13.23 -0.85
C VAL A 428 4.94 12.46 -2.18
N LEU A 429 5.78 11.43 -2.31
CA LEU A 429 5.90 10.63 -3.53
C LEU A 429 4.57 9.97 -3.94
N HIS A 430 3.79 9.50 -2.96
CA HIS A 430 2.47 8.90 -3.18
C HIS A 430 1.31 9.91 -3.16
N SER A 431 1.58 11.22 -3.09
CA SER A 431 0.58 12.30 -3.07
C SER A 431 -0.46 12.17 -1.96
N GLN A 432 -0.06 11.68 -0.78
CA GLN A 432 -0.93 11.46 0.38
C GLN A 432 -0.96 12.70 1.28
N GLN A 433 -1.76 13.71 0.89
CA GLN A 433 -1.80 15.01 1.57
C GLN A 433 -2.23 14.94 3.04
N GLU A 434 -3.22 14.10 3.37
CA GLU A 434 -3.72 13.98 4.75
C GLU A 434 -2.70 13.30 5.66
N ALA A 435 -2.00 12.28 5.15
CA ALA A 435 -0.91 11.65 5.87
C ALA A 435 0.24 12.63 6.10
N LEU A 436 0.59 13.42 5.08
CA LEU A 436 1.61 14.46 5.19
C LEU A 436 1.26 15.49 6.27
N LYS A 437 0.02 16.03 6.26
CA LYS A 437 -0.45 17.00 7.27
C LYS A 437 -0.35 16.44 8.69
N SER A 438 -0.84 15.22 8.91
CA SER A 438 -0.74 14.55 10.22
C SER A 438 0.72 14.38 10.66
N LEU A 439 1.60 13.96 9.76
CA LEU A 439 3.03 13.78 10.06
C LEU A 439 3.72 15.12 10.36
N THR A 440 3.46 16.16 9.58
CA THR A 440 4.02 17.50 9.80
C THR A 440 3.52 18.16 11.08
N GLN A 441 2.24 17.95 11.43
CA GLN A 441 1.66 18.47 12.66
C GLN A 441 2.33 17.84 13.90
N VAL A 442 2.60 16.54 13.86
CA VAL A 442 3.34 15.83 14.93
C VAL A 442 4.75 16.35 15.08
N VAL A 443 5.44 16.59 13.95
CA VAL A 443 6.81 17.11 13.96
C VAL A 443 6.85 18.54 14.49
N SER A 444 5.84 19.36 14.19
CA SER A 444 5.75 20.72 14.73
C SER A 444 5.49 20.77 16.25
N ALA A 445 4.79 19.76 16.79
CA ALA A 445 4.42 19.68 18.21
C ALA A 445 5.53 19.12 19.12
N LEU A 446 6.53 18.45 18.55
CA LEU A 446 7.61 17.80 19.30
C LEU A 446 8.97 18.42 18.95
N PRO A 447 9.81 18.79 19.94
CA PRO A 447 11.14 19.34 19.65
C PRO A 447 12.04 18.27 19.01
N GLY A 448 12.44 18.49 17.75
CA GLY A 448 13.20 17.53 16.93
C GLY A 448 13.20 17.87 15.45
N GLN A 449 13.82 18.99 15.07
CA GLN A 449 13.73 19.58 13.73
C GLN A 449 14.49 18.82 12.61
N GLU A 450 15.03 17.63 12.86
CA GLU A 450 15.92 16.96 11.89
C GLU A 450 15.18 16.10 10.86
N VAL A 451 13.98 15.59 11.16
CA VAL A 451 13.25 14.64 10.28
C VAL A 451 12.78 15.29 8.97
N LEU A 452 12.35 16.56 9.03
CA LEU A 452 11.87 17.32 7.86
C LEU A 452 12.99 17.61 6.85
N ASN A 453 14.23 17.66 7.32
CA ASN A 453 15.41 18.03 6.56
C ASN A 453 16.31 16.83 6.23
N MET A 454 15.87 15.62 6.56
CA MET A 454 16.55 14.39 6.16
C MET A 454 16.62 14.30 4.65
N ARG A 455 17.75 13.78 4.16
CA ARG A 455 18.05 13.66 2.74
C ARG A 455 18.07 12.19 2.34
N ASN A 456 17.48 11.89 1.18
CA ASN A 456 17.59 10.56 0.57
C ASN A 456 18.95 10.35 -0.12
N HIS A 457 19.13 9.20 -0.79
CA HIS A 457 20.38 8.89 -1.49
C HIS A 457 20.71 9.84 -2.67
N LEU A 458 19.72 10.61 -3.15
CA LEU A 458 19.90 11.69 -4.14
C LEU A 458 20.17 13.06 -3.49
N TYR A 459 20.39 13.10 -2.18
CA TYR A 459 20.51 14.32 -1.37
C TYR A 459 19.27 15.22 -1.41
N GLN A 460 18.10 14.68 -1.81
CA GLN A 460 16.86 15.43 -1.88
C GLN A 460 16.15 15.38 -0.53
N THR A 461 15.59 16.52 -0.13
CA THR A 461 14.69 16.60 1.04
C THR A 461 13.24 16.35 0.59
N PRO A 462 12.29 16.09 1.51
CA PRO A 462 10.88 15.96 1.15
C PRO A 462 10.34 17.19 0.41
N LEU A 463 10.88 18.38 0.73
CA LEU A 463 10.53 19.62 0.05
C LEU A 463 11.01 19.64 -1.42
N HIS A 464 12.18 19.08 -1.72
CA HIS A 464 12.63 18.92 -3.11
C HIS A 464 11.69 18.01 -3.90
N LEU A 465 11.27 16.87 -3.33
CA LEU A 465 10.30 15.96 -3.98
C LEU A 465 8.93 16.62 -4.17
N ALA A 466 8.47 17.44 -3.23
CA ALA A 466 7.19 18.14 -3.34
C ALA A 466 7.18 19.12 -4.53
N VAL A 467 8.30 19.82 -4.76
CA VAL A 467 8.48 20.71 -5.92
C VAL A 467 8.60 19.91 -7.22
N ILE A 468 9.39 18.82 -7.25
CA ILE A 468 9.53 17.96 -8.43
C ILE A 468 8.18 17.37 -8.85
N THR A 469 7.37 16.95 -7.88
CA THR A 469 6.03 16.39 -8.12
C THR A 469 4.95 17.45 -8.33
N GLN A 470 5.30 18.74 -8.29
CA GLN A 470 4.40 19.89 -8.50
C GLN A 470 3.20 19.95 -7.54
N GLN A 471 3.36 19.50 -6.28
CA GLN A 471 2.30 19.47 -5.28
C GLN A 471 2.31 20.73 -4.39
N ARG A 472 1.41 21.69 -4.65
CA ARG A 472 1.40 23.00 -3.93
C ARG A 472 1.04 22.86 -2.46
N GLU A 473 0.02 22.05 -2.17
CA GLU A 473 -0.48 21.85 -0.80
C GLU A 473 0.56 21.14 0.07
N ALA A 474 1.36 20.26 -0.53
CA ALA A 474 2.46 19.58 0.16
C ALA A 474 3.62 20.53 0.48
N VAL A 475 3.96 21.43 -0.46
CA VAL A 475 4.96 22.49 -0.25
C VAL A 475 4.52 23.42 0.89
N GLU A 476 3.25 23.84 0.90
CA GLU A 476 2.70 24.70 1.96
C GLU A 476 2.80 24.05 3.34
N ALA A 477 2.36 22.78 3.44
CA ALA A 477 2.40 22.03 4.69
C ALA A 477 3.84 21.86 5.22
N LEU A 478 4.80 21.58 4.35
CA LEU A 478 6.21 21.41 4.71
C LEU A 478 6.86 22.73 5.14
N LEU A 479 6.58 23.83 4.44
CA LEU A 479 7.09 25.16 4.81
C LEU A 479 6.49 25.65 6.13
N LEU A 480 5.19 25.46 6.35
CA LEU A 480 4.53 25.77 7.63
C LEU A 480 5.10 24.96 8.80
N ALA A 481 5.58 23.74 8.53
CA ALA A 481 6.22 22.88 9.52
C ALA A 481 7.70 23.25 9.80
N GLY A 482 8.27 24.23 9.07
CA GLY A 482 9.64 24.69 9.25
C GLY A 482 10.69 23.90 8.46
N ALA A 483 10.33 23.29 7.32
CA ALA A 483 11.30 22.69 6.41
C ALA A 483 12.26 23.77 5.87
N ASP A 484 13.56 23.47 5.83
CA ASP A 484 14.60 24.41 5.40
C ASP A 484 14.74 24.40 3.86
N PRO A 485 14.39 25.49 3.15
CA PRO A 485 14.51 25.55 1.70
C PRO A 485 15.93 25.86 1.20
N THR A 486 16.86 26.20 2.10
CA THR A 486 18.25 26.54 1.75
C THR A 486 19.07 25.30 1.39
N LEU A 487 18.59 24.12 1.76
CA LEU A 487 19.26 22.85 1.52
C LEU A 487 19.34 22.57 0.02
N THR A 488 20.47 21.99 -0.40
CA THR A 488 20.76 21.66 -1.79
C THR A 488 20.71 20.16 -2.03
N ASP A 489 20.32 19.78 -3.26
CA ASP A 489 20.38 18.41 -3.76
C ASP A 489 21.81 18.00 -4.17
N ARG A 490 21.97 16.79 -4.70
CA ARG A 490 23.27 16.28 -5.20
C ARG A 490 23.88 17.13 -6.33
N HIS A 491 23.07 17.93 -7.00
CA HIS A 491 23.45 18.85 -8.08
C HIS A 491 23.65 20.28 -7.56
N GLY A 492 23.64 20.49 -6.24
CA GLY A 492 23.81 21.80 -5.64
C GLY A 492 22.63 22.74 -5.88
N ASN A 493 21.49 22.21 -6.37
CA ASN A 493 20.29 22.98 -6.63
C ASN A 493 19.45 23.06 -5.36
N THR A 494 18.99 24.27 -5.04
CA THR A 494 17.93 24.46 -4.03
C THR A 494 16.56 24.19 -4.64
N VAL A 495 15.53 24.15 -3.80
CA VAL A 495 14.13 23.96 -4.22
C VAL A 495 13.68 24.97 -5.28
N LEU A 496 14.16 26.22 -5.21
CA LEU A 496 13.84 27.27 -6.18
C LEU A 496 14.55 27.05 -7.54
N HIS A 497 15.78 26.54 -7.50
CA HIS A 497 16.51 26.14 -8.72
C HIS A 497 15.76 25.03 -9.45
N LEU A 498 15.29 24.00 -8.73
CA LEU A 498 14.50 22.93 -9.32
C LEU A 498 13.19 23.45 -9.92
N ALA A 499 12.42 24.26 -9.18
CA ALA A 499 11.17 24.84 -9.66
C ALA A 499 11.34 25.60 -10.99
N SER A 500 12.49 26.26 -11.18
CA SER A 500 12.82 27.04 -12.37
C SER A 500 13.15 26.19 -13.60
N THR A 501 13.52 24.93 -13.40
CA THR A 501 13.87 23.98 -14.49
C THR A 501 12.69 23.14 -14.98
N LEU A 502 11.60 23.05 -14.21
CA LEU A 502 10.50 22.14 -14.49
C LEU A 502 9.57 22.69 -15.59
N GLU A 503 9.25 21.85 -16.57
CA GLU A 503 8.27 22.15 -17.61
C GLU A 503 6.87 22.34 -17.00
N GLY A 504 6.25 23.50 -17.23
CA GLY A 504 4.92 23.82 -16.68
C GLY A 504 4.92 24.30 -15.22
N GLY A 505 6.08 24.53 -14.62
CA GLY A 505 6.25 24.96 -13.23
C GLY A 505 5.82 26.40 -12.91
N GLY A 506 5.10 27.08 -13.80
CA GLY A 506 4.79 28.50 -13.66
C GLY A 506 4.10 28.85 -12.33
N GLY A 507 2.99 28.18 -12.03
CA GLY A 507 2.31 28.45 -10.76
C GLY A 507 3.08 28.01 -9.51
N MET A 508 4.17 27.24 -9.61
CA MET A 508 4.97 26.80 -8.46
C MET A 508 6.03 27.82 -8.06
N VAL A 509 6.69 28.45 -9.02
CA VAL A 509 7.68 29.50 -8.73
C VAL A 509 6.99 30.69 -8.08
N GLN A 510 5.87 31.14 -8.64
CA GLN A 510 5.09 32.23 -8.07
C GLN A 510 4.64 31.91 -6.64
N PHE A 511 4.22 30.66 -6.38
CA PHE A 511 3.78 30.21 -5.05
C PHE A 511 4.93 30.22 -4.04
N LEU A 512 6.10 29.68 -4.41
CA LEU A 512 7.30 29.68 -3.57
C LEU A 512 7.75 31.11 -3.23
N LEU A 513 7.66 32.05 -4.17
CA LEU A 513 8.07 33.45 -3.98
C LEU A 513 7.15 34.26 -3.05
N GLN A 514 5.95 33.76 -2.71
CA GLN A 514 5.09 34.38 -1.69
C GLN A 514 5.70 34.30 -0.29
N HIS A 515 6.57 33.31 -0.04
CA HIS A 515 7.25 33.15 1.24
C HIS A 515 8.53 34.00 1.30
N LYS A 516 8.64 34.85 2.33
CA LYS A 516 9.74 35.81 2.48
C LYS A 516 11.13 35.15 2.53
N GLU A 517 11.23 33.95 3.12
CA GLU A 517 12.48 33.20 3.26
C GLU A 517 13.06 32.74 1.92
N LEU A 518 12.18 32.36 0.99
CA LEU A 518 12.55 31.94 -0.36
C LEU A 518 12.99 33.11 -1.25
N ARG A 519 12.51 34.32 -0.96
CA ARG A 519 12.95 35.54 -1.67
C ARG A 519 14.42 35.87 -1.41
N ALA A 520 14.94 35.55 -0.22
CA ALA A 520 16.37 35.69 0.08
C ALA A 520 17.25 34.67 -0.68
N LEU A 521 16.64 33.58 -1.17
CA LEU A 521 17.32 32.53 -1.94
C LEU A 521 17.42 32.81 -3.46
N LEU A 522 16.82 33.90 -3.94
CA LEU A 522 16.86 34.28 -5.37
C LEU A 522 18.28 34.48 -5.91
N GLU A 523 19.19 34.99 -5.08
CA GLU A 523 20.58 35.29 -5.45
C GLU A 523 21.55 34.16 -5.10
N HIS A 524 21.07 33.08 -4.45
CA HIS A 524 21.94 31.96 -4.11
C HIS A 524 22.35 31.23 -5.39
N THR A 525 23.64 31.08 -5.61
CA THR A 525 24.20 30.33 -6.73
C THR A 525 24.24 28.85 -6.40
N ASN A 526 23.90 27.98 -7.36
CA ASN A 526 24.09 26.55 -7.19
C ASN A 526 25.58 26.20 -7.01
N THR A 527 25.86 25.20 -6.17
CA THR A 527 27.24 24.83 -5.80
C THR A 527 27.83 23.73 -6.67
N ALA A 528 27.02 23.00 -7.44
CA ALA A 528 27.52 21.89 -8.27
C ALA A 528 27.45 22.16 -9.77
N ALA A 529 28.34 21.46 -10.48
CA ALA A 529 28.42 21.44 -11.92
C ALA A 529 27.26 20.60 -12.49
N LEU A 530 26.36 21.24 -13.24
CA LEU A 530 25.50 20.51 -14.17
C LEU A 530 26.42 19.93 -15.26
N CYS A 531 26.58 18.62 -15.28
CA CYS A 531 27.11 17.93 -16.46
C CYS A 531 25.99 17.09 -17.07
N LEU A 532 25.48 17.55 -18.20
CA LEU A 532 25.18 16.69 -19.33
C LEU A 532 25.44 17.50 -20.61
N SER A 533 26.56 17.18 -21.28
CA SER A 533 26.90 17.50 -22.68
C SER A 533 27.39 18.91 -23.10
N CYS A 534 27.52 19.90 -22.23
CA CYS A 534 28.12 21.20 -22.63
C CYS A 534 28.88 21.85 -21.46
N THR A 535 30.00 22.50 -21.78
CA THR A 535 30.98 23.20 -20.93
C THR A 535 30.54 23.50 -19.50
N THR A 536 31.33 23.07 -18.52
CA THR A 536 31.13 23.17 -17.06
C THR A 536 30.78 24.58 -16.58
N VAL A 537 29.49 24.91 -16.48
CA VAL A 537 29.03 26.16 -15.85
C VAL A 537 28.68 25.88 -14.40
N THR A 538 29.49 26.39 -13.47
CA THR A 538 29.26 26.33 -12.03
C THR A 538 28.77 27.69 -11.54
N GLY A 539 27.87 27.72 -10.55
CA GLY A 539 27.39 28.95 -9.94
C GLY A 539 26.32 29.69 -10.74
N LEU A 540 25.31 28.95 -11.20
CA LEU A 540 24.10 29.47 -11.84
C LEU A 540 23.08 29.85 -10.77
N CYS A 541 22.41 30.99 -10.94
CA CYS A 541 21.25 31.37 -10.14
C CYS A 541 19.96 30.80 -10.77
N ALA A 542 18.84 30.85 -10.04
CA ALA A 542 17.54 30.40 -10.52
C ALA A 542 17.15 30.99 -11.89
N ILE A 543 17.44 32.29 -12.11
CA ILE A 543 17.18 32.96 -13.39
C ILE A 543 18.01 32.40 -14.56
N HIS A 544 19.26 32.01 -14.30
CA HIS A 544 20.12 31.42 -15.32
C HIS A 544 19.62 30.02 -15.71
N LEU A 545 19.18 29.23 -14.73
CA LEU A 545 18.60 27.91 -14.99
C LEU A 545 17.28 27.98 -15.75
N ALA A 546 16.41 28.95 -15.45
CA ALA A 546 15.17 29.17 -16.20
C ALA A 546 15.44 29.46 -17.69
N VAL A 547 16.47 30.27 -17.97
CA VAL A 547 16.88 30.60 -19.35
C VAL A 547 17.48 29.39 -20.05
N LEU A 548 18.36 28.63 -19.39
CA LEU A 548 18.96 27.42 -19.95
C LEU A 548 17.92 26.33 -20.23
N ALA A 549 16.96 26.15 -19.32
CA ALA A 549 15.83 25.22 -19.49
C ALA A 549 14.76 25.73 -20.47
N SER A 550 14.94 26.93 -21.04
CA SER A 550 14.00 27.60 -21.95
C SER A 550 12.58 27.79 -21.40
N GLN A 551 12.45 27.98 -20.09
CA GLN A 551 11.16 28.14 -19.40
C GLN A 551 10.74 29.61 -19.30
N LEU A 552 9.94 30.06 -20.26
CA LEU A 552 9.50 31.46 -20.33
C LEU A 552 8.55 31.83 -19.18
N SER A 553 7.65 30.93 -18.77
CA SER A 553 6.71 31.20 -17.66
C SER A 553 7.44 31.38 -16.33
N SER A 554 8.33 30.44 -15.99
CA SER A 554 9.17 30.51 -14.78
C SER A 554 10.06 31.74 -14.78
N LEU A 555 10.59 32.15 -15.94
CA LEU A 555 11.37 33.38 -16.07
C LEU A 555 10.54 34.62 -15.71
N ARG A 556 9.31 34.73 -16.23
CA ARG A 556 8.42 35.86 -15.93
C ARG A 556 8.11 35.98 -14.44
N GLU A 557 7.82 34.87 -13.79
CA GLU A 557 7.47 34.86 -12.37
C GLU A 557 8.68 35.18 -11.48
N LEU A 558 9.89 34.74 -11.87
CA LEU A 558 11.11 35.16 -11.20
C LEU A 558 11.33 36.68 -11.32
N LEU A 559 11.09 37.26 -12.50
CA LEU A 559 11.18 38.71 -12.72
C LEU A 559 10.14 39.48 -11.89
N GLU A 560 8.89 39.01 -11.86
CA GLU A 560 7.83 39.58 -11.02
C GLU A 560 8.16 39.47 -9.52
N GLY A 561 8.82 38.39 -9.11
CA GLY A 561 9.36 38.19 -7.77
C GLY A 561 10.52 39.12 -7.39
N GLY A 562 11.06 39.87 -8.35
CA GLY A 562 12.18 40.79 -8.16
C GLY A 562 13.56 40.12 -8.26
N ALA A 563 13.69 39.04 -9.03
CA ALA A 563 15.00 38.45 -9.34
C ALA A 563 15.89 39.47 -10.10
N ASN A 564 17.14 39.61 -9.66
CA ASN A 564 18.09 40.50 -10.33
C ASN A 564 18.63 39.89 -11.62
N VAL A 565 18.30 40.51 -12.75
CA VAL A 565 18.69 40.07 -14.10
C VAL A 565 20.18 40.24 -14.39
N GLU A 566 20.81 41.20 -13.72
CA GLU A 566 22.21 41.55 -13.91
C GLU A 566 23.16 40.69 -13.07
N THR A 567 22.65 39.68 -12.36
CA THR A 567 23.47 38.78 -11.55
C THR A 567 24.42 38.02 -12.47
N PRO A 568 25.75 38.15 -12.34
CA PRO A 568 26.68 37.42 -13.17
C PRO A 568 26.87 36.00 -12.64
N GLU A 569 26.90 35.01 -13.53
CA GLU A 569 27.29 33.65 -13.16
C GLU A 569 28.77 33.61 -12.73
N ARG A 570 29.11 32.64 -11.88
CA ARG A 570 30.44 32.58 -11.24
C ARG A 570 31.57 32.17 -12.19
N SER A 571 31.28 31.41 -13.24
CA SER A 571 32.31 30.82 -14.09
C SER A 571 32.91 31.80 -15.11
N CYS A 572 32.08 32.53 -15.86
CA CYS A 572 32.55 33.45 -16.89
C CYS A 572 31.88 34.83 -16.87
N GLY A 573 31.09 35.12 -15.84
CA GLY A 573 30.46 36.43 -15.66
C GLY A 573 29.33 36.71 -16.64
N ARG A 574 28.74 35.67 -17.23
CA ARG A 574 27.54 35.78 -18.09
C ARG A 574 26.33 36.17 -17.24
N THR A 575 25.56 37.13 -17.74
CA THR A 575 24.22 37.46 -17.24
C THR A 575 23.18 36.57 -17.93
N ALA A 576 21.95 36.56 -17.42
CA ALA A 576 20.83 35.85 -18.05
C ALA A 576 20.63 36.21 -19.53
N LEU A 577 20.91 37.47 -19.91
CA LEU A 577 20.83 37.94 -21.30
C LEU A 577 21.92 37.32 -22.19
N HIS A 578 23.13 37.09 -21.68
CA HIS A 578 24.18 36.39 -22.41
C HIS A 578 23.79 34.93 -22.66
N LEU A 579 23.17 34.26 -21.69
CA LEU A 579 22.70 32.87 -21.85
C LEU A 579 21.52 32.77 -22.82
N ALA A 580 20.60 33.73 -22.81
CA ALA A 580 19.47 33.76 -23.75
C ALA A 580 19.92 34.03 -25.20
N THR A 581 20.95 34.86 -25.37
CA THR A 581 21.55 35.11 -26.69
C THR A 581 22.39 33.93 -27.17
N GLU A 582 23.04 33.23 -26.25
CA GLU A 582 23.72 31.97 -26.53
C GLU A 582 22.75 30.84 -26.88
N SER A 583 21.53 30.79 -26.34
CA SER A 583 20.53 29.78 -26.73
C SER A 583 19.75 30.14 -28.01
N ASP A 584 20.07 31.26 -28.66
CA ASP A 584 19.35 31.84 -29.82
C ASP A 584 17.84 32.02 -29.58
N ASN A 585 17.43 32.26 -28.34
CA ASN A 585 16.02 32.33 -27.97
C ASN A 585 15.54 33.80 -27.87
N VAL A 586 14.97 34.28 -28.99
CA VAL A 586 14.45 35.66 -29.12
C VAL A 586 13.36 35.99 -28.09
N SER A 587 12.50 35.02 -27.76
CA SER A 587 11.40 35.24 -26.83
C SER A 587 11.89 35.47 -25.40
N LEU A 588 12.89 34.70 -24.96
CA LEU A 588 13.51 34.88 -23.65
C LEU A 588 14.32 36.18 -23.58
N ALA A 589 15.10 36.48 -24.63
CA ALA A 589 15.83 37.74 -24.72
C ALA A 589 14.88 38.96 -24.69
N GLY A 590 13.76 38.89 -25.42
CA GLY A 590 12.72 39.92 -25.40
C GLY A 590 12.07 40.10 -24.03
N CYS A 591 11.76 39.00 -23.33
CA CYS A 591 11.22 39.04 -21.97
C CYS A 591 12.21 39.69 -20.98
N LEU A 592 13.49 39.32 -21.02
CA LEU A 592 14.53 39.93 -20.17
C LEU A 592 14.70 41.44 -20.42
N LEU A 593 14.58 41.89 -21.68
CA LEU A 593 14.74 43.29 -22.05
C LEU A 593 13.52 44.15 -21.72
N LEU A 594 12.31 43.65 -22.02
CA LEU A 594 11.06 44.39 -21.87
C LEU A 594 10.53 44.35 -20.44
N GLU A 595 10.55 43.18 -19.80
CA GLU A 595 9.96 42.95 -18.48
C GLU A 595 11.02 43.04 -17.38
N GLY A 596 12.25 42.57 -17.65
CA GLY A 596 13.36 42.58 -16.70
C GLY A 596 14.28 43.81 -16.75
N ASN A 597 14.09 44.70 -17.73
CA ASN A 597 14.90 45.91 -17.95
C ASN A 597 16.42 45.63 -17.98
N ALA A 598 16.81 44.49 -18.55
CA ALA A 598 18.20 44.03 -18.63
C ALA A 598 19.12 45.01 -19.37
N ASN A 599 20.35 45.17 -18.90
CA ASN A 599 21.34 46.03 -19.54
C ASN A 599 21.96 45.33 -20.76
N VAL A 600 21.73 45.89 -21.95
CA VAL A 600 22.28 45.39 -23.22
C VAL A 600 23.80 45.52 -23.33
N ASP A 601 24.42 46.41 -22.54
CA ASP A 601 25.85 46.69 -22.58
C ASP A 601 26.64 45.95 -21.47
N CYS A 602 26.03 44.95 -20.81
CA CYS A 602 26.73 44.13 -19.83
C CYS A 602 27.91 43.37 -20.48
N CYS A 603 28.98 43.14 -19.72
CA CYS A 603 30.19 42.48 -20.21
C CYS A 603 30.50 41.24 -19.37
N THR A 604 30.80 40.12 -20.03
CA THR A 604 31.39 38.92 -19.41
C THR A 604 32.84 39.15 -18.97
N PHE A 605 33.46 38.21 -18.25
CA PHE A 605 34.87 38.33 -17.81
C PHE A 605 35.88 38.42 -18.97
N ASN A 606 35.52 37.95 -20.16
CA ASN A 606 36.31 38.10 -21.39
C ASN A 606 35.98 39.40 -22.15
N GLY A 607 35.16 40.29 -21.61
CA GLY A 607 34.78 41.58 -22.21
C GLY A 607 33.77 41.50 -23.35
N SER A 608 33.13 40.35 -23.57
CA SER A 608 32.09 40.20 -24.60
C SER A 608 30.76 40.77 -24.11
N THR A 609 30.06 41.48 -24.99
CA THR A 609 28.67 41.91 -24.74
C THR A 609 27.68 40.93 -25.38
N PRO A 610 26.39 40.92 -25.01
CA PRO A 610 25.38 40.07 -25.63
C PRO A 610 25.30 40.28 -27.16
N LEU A 611 25.56 41.51 -27.62
CA LEU A 611 25.62 41.83 -29.05
C LEU A 611 26.79 41.13 -29.77
N HIS A 612 27.95 41.00 -29.11
CA HIS A 612 29.09 40.25 -29.66
C HIS A 612 28.75 38.76 -29.84
N ILE A 613 28.04 38.16 -28.87
CA ILE A 613 27.60 36.76 -28.94
C ILE A 613 26.57 36.56 -30.06
N ALA A 614 25.56 37.43 -30.16
CA ALA A 614 24.54 37.38 -31.19
C ALA A 614 25.12 37.54 -32.62
N ALA A 615 26.08 38.46 -32.79
CA ALA A 615 26.78 38.66 -34.05
C ALA A 615 27.67 37.45 -34.40
N GLY A 616 28.39 36.90 -33.43
CA GLY A 616 29.23 35.70 -33.62
C GLY A 616 28.44 34.45 -34.03
N ARG A 617 27.17 34.33 -33.59
CA ARG A 617 26.27 33.25 -34.03
C ARG A 617 25.50 33.53 -35.31
N GLY A 618 25.54 34.76 -35.83
CA GLY A 618 24.82 35.15 -37.05
C GLY A 618 23.31 35.33 -36.87
N SER A 619 22.82 35.51 -35.64
CA SER A 619 21.37 35.66 -35.38
C SER A 619 20.90 37.09 -35.66
N VAL A 620 20.36 37.30 -36.85
CA VAL A 620 19.88 38.62 -37.33
C VAL A 620 18.75 39.16 -36.44
N LYS A 621 17.84 38.28 -36.00
CA LYS A 621 16.67 38.65 -35.18
C LYS A 621 17.10 39.15 -33.80
N LEU A 622 17.99 38.42 -33.12
CA LEU A 622 18.52 38.84 -31.82
C LEU A 622 19.34 40.12 -31.92
N THR A 623 20.17 40.24 -32.96
CA THR A 623 20.98 41.45 -33.21
C THR A 623 20.08 42.68 -33.36
N ALA A 624 18.98 42.56 -34.11
CA ALA A 624 18.01 43.65 -34.27
C ALA A 624 17.31 44.02 -32.94
N VAL A 625 16.88 43.03 -32.15
CA VAL A 625 16.22 43.27 -30.85
C VAL A 625 17.17 43.95 -29.85
N LEU A 626 18.42 43.49 -29.75
CA LEU A 626 19.43 44.09 -28.88
C LEU A 626 19.82 45.51 -29.32
N MET A 627 19.90 45.76 -30.63
CA MET A 627 20.18 47.08 -31.17
C MET A 627 19.03 48.07 -30.90
N ALA A 628 17.78 47.63 -31.06
CA ALA A 628 16.60 48.43 -30.77
C ALA A 628 16.50 48.78 -29.27
N ALA A 629 16.79 47.83 -28.37
CA ALA A 629 16.78 48.07 -26.93
C ALA A 629 17.94 48.96 -26.45
N GLY A 630 19.02 49.06 -27.22
CA GLY A 630 20.21 49.85 -26.90
C GLY A 630 20.25 51.26 -27.48
N ASP A 631 19.28 51.66 -28.30
CA ASP A 631 19.31 52.94 -29.02
C ASP A 631 19.22 54.14 -28.03
N PRO A 632 20.22 55.04 -27.98
CA PRO A 632 20.33 56.11 -26.98
C PRO A 632 19.31 57.25 -27.13
N SER A 633 18.39 57.18 -28.09
CA SER A 633 17.44 58.22 -28.48
C SER A 633 16.45 58.67 -27.39
N GLY A 634 16.46 58.07 -26.18
CA GLY A 634 15.47 58.34 -25.11
C GLY A 634 15.98 58.40 -23.66
N ARG A 635 17.28 58.36 -23.36
CA ARG A 635 17.79 58.43 -21.97
C ARG A 635 18.83 59.56 -21.79
N ASN A 636 18.42 60.62 -21.10
CA ASN A 636 19.25 61.78 -20.73
C ASN A 636 20.20 61.51 -19.56
N ASP A 637 21.06 60.49 -19.62
CA ASP A 637 22.07 60.26 -18.58
C ASP A 637 23.49 60.19 -19.13
N SER A 638 24.28 61.18 -18.75
CA SER A 638 25.69 61.37 -19.05
C SER A 638 26.57 60.43 -18.21
N GLN A 639 26.97 59.29 -18.77
CA GLN A 639 28.16 58.55 -18.33
C GLN A 639 28.98 58.10 -19.54
N PRO A 640 30.32 58.14 -19.47
CA PRO A 640 31.18 57.74 -20.58
C PRO A 640 31.15 56.21 -20.74
N ARG A 641 30.33 55.71 -21.69
CA ARG A 641 30.30 54.30 -22.08
C ARG A 641 31.56 53.98 -22.91
N GLY A 642 32.24 52.87 -22.58
CA GLY A 642 33.52 52.46 -23.18
C GLY A 642 33.48 52.32 -24.70
N MET A 643 34.56 52.72 -25.37
CA MET A 643 34.74 52.79 -26.84
C MET A 643 34.51 51.48 -27.61
N THR A 644 34.41 50.33 -26.94
CA THR A 644 34.24 49.02 -27.59
C THR A 644 32.82 48.79 -28.11
N CYS A 645 31.77 49.31 -27.44
CA CYS A 645 30.38 49.10 -27.85
C CYS A 645 29.99 49.87 -29.13
N PHE A 646 30.53 51.09 -29.31
CA PHE A 646 30.29 51.90 -30.51
C PHE A 646 30.80 51.24 -31.79
N THR A 647 31.94 50.56 -31.71
CA THR A 647 32.59 49.93 -32.87
C THR A 647 31.81 48.73 -33.41
N VAL A 648 31.17 47.95 -32.54
CA VAL A 648 30.36 46.78 -32.93
C VAL A 648 28.98 47.16 -33.46
N ARG A 649 28.36 48.22 -32.92
CA ARG A 649 27.11 48.76 -33.47
C ARG A 649 27.28 49.28 -34.89
N ILE A 650 28.44 49.88 -35.21
CA ILE A 650 28.78 50.30 -36.58
C ILE A 650 29.01 49.09 -37.51
N TRP A 651 29.67 48.03 -37.03
CA TRP A 651 29.89 46.80 -37.82
C TRP A 651 28.59 46.05 -38.15
N ALA A 652 27.60 46.03 -37.24
CA ALA A 652 26.31 45.37 -37.45
C ALA A 652 25.38 46.09 -38.45
N ILE A 653 25.64 47.38 -38.74
CA ILE A 653 24.89 48.18 -39.72
C ILE A 653 25.48 48.04 -41.15
N GLY A 654 26.63 47.36 -41.31
CA GLY A 654 27.24 47.13 -42.61
C GLY A 654 26.46 46.14 -43.48
N PRO A 655 26.21 46.43 -44.77
CA PRO A 655 25.52 45.51 -45.67
C PRO A 655 26.33 44.22 -45.84
N LYS A 656 25.64 43.07 -45.69
CA LYS A 656 26.15 41.73 -45.98
C LYS A 656 26.80 41.70 -47.37
N ASN A 657 28.12 41.77 -47.43
CA ASN A 657 28.93 41.26 -48.53
C ASN A 657 30.36 41.07 -48.01
N ASN A 658 30.88 39.86 -48.22
CA ASN A 658 32.21 39.34 -47.89
C ASN A 658 32.28 38.50 -46.61
N LEU A 659 31.78 37.28 -46.72
CA LEU A 659 32.14 36.15 -45.86
C LEU A 659 33.07 35.19 -46.64
N GLU A 660 34.15 35.72 -47.20
CA GLU A 660 35.26 34.93 -47.73
C GLU A 660 36.57 35.71 -47.53
N SER A 661 37.20 35.57 -46.36
CA SER A 661 38.67 35.63 -46.18
C SER A 661 39.05 35.68 -44.70
N LEU A 662 40.14 34.97 -44.37
CA LEU A 662 40.89 34.94 -43.08
C LEU A 662 40.24 34.05 -42.01
N LYS A 663 40.61 32.78 -41.78
CA LYS A 663 41.92 32.09 -41.71
C LYS A 663 42.96 32.79 -40.81
N GLU A 664 43.11 32.17 -39.64
CA GLU A 664 44.22 32.15 -38.66
C GLU A 664 44.31 33.25 -37.58
N PRO A 665 44.76 32.88 -36.34
CA PRO A 665 44.69 33.72 -35.14
C PRO A 665 45.97 34.56 -34.95
N PRO A 666 46.00 35.47 -33.96
CA PRO A 666 47.22 35.52 -33.16
C PRO A 666 47.01 35.65 -31.66
N ASP A 667 48.05 35.17 -30.99
CA ASP A 667 48.33 35.09 -29.57
C ASP A 667 48.40 36.44 -28.82
N TYR A 668 47.89 36.40 -27.58
CA TYR A 668 48.44 36.94 -26.33
C TYR A 668 49.40 38.17 -26.30
N ILE A 669 49.01 39.12 -25.42
CA ILE A 669 49.83 39.74 -24.33
C ILE A 669 50.61 41.06 -24.59
N LEU A 670 50.25 42.05 -23.75
CA LEU A 670 51.05 43.12 -23.07
C LEU A 670 50.85 44.60 -23.46
N SER A 671 50.02 45.25 -22.62
CA SER A 671 50.32 46.49 -21.86
C SER A 671 50.22 47.89 -22.50
N PRO A 672 49.92 48.93 -21.70
CA PRO A 672 49.30 50.17 -22.13
C PRO A 672 50.29 51.34 -22.21
N SER A 673 50.08 52.29 -23.13
CA SER A 673 50.41 53.72 -22.94
C SER A 673 50.18 54.56 -24.21
N LYS A 674 49.84 55.84 -23.98
CA LYS A 674 49.68 56.98 -24.92
C LYS A 674 48.25 57.14 -25.46
N LEU A 675 47.36 57.88 -24.81
CA LEU A 675 47.35 59.34 -24.60
C LEU A 675 47.31 60.14 -25.91
N ALA A 676 46.13 60.74 -26.14
CA ALA A 676 45.86 61.99 -26.86
C ALA A 676 46.01 62.01 -28.40
N ARG A 677 44.90 62.17 -29.12
CA ARG A 677 44.43 63.45 -29.69
C ARG A 677 43.36 63.24 -30.77
N ARG A 678 42.29 64.05 -30.60
CA ARG A 678 41.23 64.47 -31.52
C ARG A 678 40.13 63.48 -31.86
#